data_AF-A0A7J5ER66-F1
#
_entry.id   AF-A0A7J5ER66-F1
#
_cell.length_a   1.000
_cell.length_b   1.000
_cell.length_c   1.000
_cell.angle_alpha   90.00
_cell.angle_beta   90.00
_cell.angle_gamma   90.00
#
_symmetry.space_group_name_H-M   'P 1'
#
loop_
_entity.id
_entity.type
_entity.pdbx_description
1 polymer ?
#
loop_
_entity_poly.entity_id
_entity_poly.type
_entity_poly.pdbx_seq_one_letter_code
_entity_poly.pdbx_strand_id
1 'polypeptide(L)'
;MKYSCLIHGLLAIVICTLSSTADTLYVSLSAPAGTGQSWQSPFTTIDAALMAWQSGDEVWVAQGTYAPPVSGWSFPNGLRMYGGFNGTELLREERDWFRKPAVLTGENIKTVFVLNDCDSSSRIDGFTLQGATEHALNITGGCPIIRNCTFLGNTGQSGAAILATATSRIHIEYCVFGRNTCDRNGGAVEIRNSSAHPYGYGALIGQCQFYDNTSLSGNGGALSIVNSPTIPQIVSCVFNGNQAVGGGALFTEQCYAYITNATFCNNNSTGTDTAAALTLLLNGGELLNSIVWNGTISDSARHIVHYLLNQMTDTTILRARSNLVENDFIYGFYQTNPSFEDEQLVAGADGFFGTDDDGLRLSSLSVALNAGVIDRYVNSRQTDAIGNPRLVGRKVDLGAYETQRPNRLTPTEIVEGLKNGRYSLFYRHSKTDWGEKDEGPSPECFPGRNLISEGRELATEVGKAQRLLGIPVGEALSSPVCRCWETTLLMCGRYEKVPYWGSGGGETTSAQRDSALKTPPPNGNRIISSHDAVANMVFNPHGDGQVLTSAELMECDNLFVLPVADTFEVVGHWCSDTWMRYHVRFPDEPTSVQPEPELLVVTCSPNPATTMIEVKTPSPHDVTIINMYGQVVWSGVVPTSAAIVVSDWPQGMYAVQAAGRSALVVVLH
;
A
#
# COMPACT_ATOMS: atom_id res chain seq x y z
N MET A 1 40.89 6.34 73.29
CA MET A 1 40.05 7.50 73.69
C MET A 1 38.86 7.55 72.77
N LYS A 2 37.67 7.65 73.35
CA LYS A 2 36.37 7.68 72.69
C LYS A 2 36.21 8.94 71.83
N TYR A 3 35.71 8.81 70.61
CA TYR A 3 34.83 9.84 70.02
C TYR A 3 33.74 9.18 69.17
N SER A 4 32.51 9.46 69.60
CA SER A 4 31.24 9.13 68.99
C SER A 4 30.96 10.13 67.87
N CYS A 5 30.47 9.68 66.71
CA CYS A 5 29.81 10.52 65.73
C CYS A 5 28.55 9.86 65.20
N LEU A 6 27.43 10.38 65.72
CA LEU A 6 26.07 10.49 65.19
C LEU A 6 25.75 9.85 63.83
N ILE A 7 24.80 8.91 63.89
CA ILE A 7 23.96 8.43 62.79
C ILE A 7 22.99 9.56 62.38
N HIS A 8 23.12 10.07 61.16
CA HIS A 8 22.02 10.76 60.46
C HIS A 8 21.48 9.79 59.41
N GLY A 9 20.30 9.22 59.68
CA GLY A 9 19.57 8.41 58.71
C GLY A 9 18.98 9.30 57.62
N LEU A 10 19.53 9.22 56.40
CA LEU A 10 18.87 9.68 55.20
C LEU A 10 17.80 8.64 54.82
N LEU A 11 16.53 8.96 55.06
CA LEU A 11 15.41 8.20 54.53
C LEU A 11 15.28 8.54 53.04
N ALA A 12 15.91 7.74 52.17
CA ALA A 12 15.68 7.83 50.73
C ALA A 12 14.27 7.30 50.43
N ILE A 13 13.34 8.20 50.16
CA ILE A 13 12.04 7.85 49.57
C ILE A 13 12.33 7.39 48.15
N VAL A 14 12.38 6.08 47.95
CA VAL A 14 12.32 5.48 46.62
C VAL A 14 10.89 5.71 46.11
N ILE A 15 10.70 6.77 45.32
CA ILE A 15 9.52 6.90 44.48
C ILE A 15 9.69 5.83 43.41
N CYS A 16 9.13 4.64 43.64
CA CYS A 16 8.84 3.72 42.55
C CYS A 16 7.84 4.42 41.64
N THR A 17 8.33 5.05 40.56
CA THR A 17 7.49 5.36 39.42
C THR A 17 7.03 4.01 38.87
N LEU A 18 5.83 3.59 39.28
CA LEU A 18 5.07 2.60 38.53
C LEU A 18 4.98 3.18 37.11
N SER A 19 5.74 2.63 36.19
CA SER A 19 5.47 2.83 34.77
C SER A 19 4.05 2.32 34.58
N SER A 20 3.09 3.21 34.36
CA SER A 20 1.78 2.79 33.87
C SER A 20 2.02 2.04 32.57
N THR A 21 1.62 0.78 32.51
CA THR A 21 1.57 0.05 31.26
C THR A 21 0.56 0.77 30.38
N ALA A 22 0.91 1.05 29.12
CA ALA A 22 -0.02 1.58 28.14
C ALA A 22 -1.34 0.80 28.19
N ASP A 23 -2.46 1.50 28.31
CA ASP A 23 -3.79 0.89 28.43
C ASP A 23 -4.57 1.01 27.11
N THR A 24 -5.67 0.26 26.99
CA THR A 24 -6.58 0.33 25.85
C THR A 24 -7.91 0.94 26.29
N LEU A 25 -8.28 2.05 25.68
CA LEU A 25 -9.56 2.71 25.90
C LEU A 25 -10.57 2.31 24.83
N TYR A 26 -11.71 1.79 25.25
CA TYR A 26 -12.75 1.25 24.38
C TYR A 26 -13.91 2.23 24.20
N VAL A 27 -14.33 2.46 22.96
CA VAL A 27 -15.44 3.35 22.61
C VAL A 27 -16.50 2.60 21.81
N SER A 28 -17.75 2.58 22.28
CA SER A 28 -18.86 1.90 21.60
C SER A 28 -20.21 2.53 21.94
N LEU A 29 -21.08 2.67 20.93
CA LEU A 29 -22.46 3.13 21.10
C LEU A 29 -23.40 2.02 21.61
N SER A 30 -22.98 0.76 21.50
CA SER A 30 -23.85 -0.41 21.66
C SER A 30 -23.94 -0.93 23.10
N ALA A 31 -23.26 -0.29 24.06
CA ALA A 31 -23.22 -0.71 25.46
C ALA A 31 -23.51 0.45 26.43
N PRO A 32 -23.96 0.17 27.67
CA PRO A 32 -24.14 1.20 28.69
C PRO A 32 -22.83 1.95 28.94
N ALA A 33 -22.92 3.27 29.13
CA ALA A 33 -21.76 4.10 29.43
C ALA A 33 -20.99 3.56 30.66
N GLY A 34 -19.71 3.29 30.46
CA GLY A 34 -18.82 2.71 31.45
C GLY A 34 -17.51 3.48 31.61
N THR A 35 -16.49 2.79 32.11
CA THR A 35 -15.16 3.35 32.41
C THR A 35 -14.22 3.40 31.22
N GLY A 36 -14.61 2.84 30.08
CA GLY A 36 -13.78 2.75 28.88
C GLY A 36 -12.70 1.66 28.93
N GLN A 37 -12.74 0.75 29.91
CA GLN A 37 -11.66 -0.22 30.17
C GLN A 37 -11.89 -1.59 29.53
N SER A 38 -13.06 -1.80 28.93
CA SER A 38 -13.39 -3.01 28.15
C SER A 38 -14.59 -2.75 27.24
N TRP A 39 -14.85 -3.66 26.30
CA TRP A 39 -16.07 -3.64 25.50
C TRP A 39 -17.38 -3.79 26.29
N GLN A 40 -17.35 -4.36 27.50
CA GLN A 40 -18.53 -4.47 28.37
C GLN A 40 -18.86 -3.18 29.13
N SER A 41 -17.87 -2.28 29.29
CA SER A 41 -18.04 -0.98 29.92
C SER A 41 -17.30 0.11 29.13
N PRO A 42 -17.63 0.33 27.84
CA PRO A 42 -16.91 1.27 27.01
C PRO A 42 -17.35 2.70 27.29
N PHE A 43 -16.56 3.67 26.84
CA PHE A 43 -17.05 5.03 26.67
C PHE A 43 -18.08 5.05 25.53
N THR A 44 -19.14 5.86 25.68
CA THR A 44 -20.16 6.03 24.63
C THR A 44 -19.84 7.19 23.69
N THR A 45 -18.81 7.99 23.99
CA THR A 45 -18.36 9.09 23.15
C THR A 45 -16.84 9.10 23.03
N ILE A 46 -16.35 9.61 21.90
CA ILE A 46 -14.91 9.82 21.68
C ILE A 46 -14.39 10.89 22.63
N ASP A 47 -15.16 11.94 22.94
CA ASP A 47 -14.79 12.98 23.91
C ASP A 47 -14.42 12.39 25.29
N ALA A 48 -15.20 11.42 25.77
CA ALA A 48 -14.92 10.78 27.04
C ALA A 48 -13.60 9.99 27.01
N ALA A 49 -13.31 9.30 25.91
CA ALA A 49 -12.03 8.61 25.74
C ALA A 49 -10.85 9.58 25.65
N LEU A 50 -10.98 10.67 24.89
CA LEU A 50 -9.93 11.68 24.76
C LEU A 50 -9.66 12.42 26.07
N MET A 51 -10.69 12.63 26.91
CA MET A 51 -10.50 13.19 28.26
C MET A 51 -9.81 12.22 29.23
N ALA A 52 -9.98 10.91 29.04
CA ALA A 52 -9.37 9.87 29.87
C ALA A 52 -7.97 9.45 29.41
N TRP A 53 -7.63 9.69 28.15
CA TRP A 53 -6.40 9.25 27.50
C TRP A 53 -5.13 9.78 28.18
N GLN A 54 -4.13 8.91 28.29
CA GLN A 54 -2.79 9.23 28.74
C GLN A 54 -1.75 8.80 27.70
N SER A 55 -0.58 9.45 27.72
CA SER A 55 0.52 9.14 26.80
C SER A 55 0.90 7.66 26.87
N GLY A 56 0.80 6.98 25.74
CA GLY A 56 1.05 5.54 25.61
C GLY A 56 -0.23 4.74 25.32
N ASP A 57 -1.39 5.21 25.76
CA ASP A 57 -2.65 4.51 25.58
C ASP A 57 -3.07 4.43 24.10
N GLU A 58 -3.80 3.38 23.77
CA GLU A 58 -4.52 3.25 22.50
C GLU A 58 -6.01 3.51 22.70
N VAL A 59 -6.67 4.07 21.70
CA VAL A 59 -8.13 4.24 21.68
C VAL A 59 -8.71 3.36 20.59
N TRP A 60 -9.54 2.38 20.95
CA TRP A 60 -10.21 1.45 20.04
C TRP A 60 -11.70 1.81 19.92
N VAL A 61 -12.16 2.02 18.69
CA VAL A 61 -13.51 2.52 18.41
C VAL A 61 -14.28 1.48 17.60
N ALA A 62 -15.40 1.02 18.18
CA ALA A 62 -16.31 0.12 17.52
C ALA A 62 -16.99 0.75 16.31
N GLN A 63 -17.55 -0.09 15.44
CA GLN A 63 -18.41 0.29 14.35
C GLN A 63 -19.58 1.13 14.88
N GLY A 64 -19.96 2.13 14.11
CA GLY A 64 -20.99 3.07 14.53
C GLY A 64 -20.76 4.44 13.93
N THR A 65 -21.70 5.34 14.21
CA THR A 65 -21.66 6.72 13.72
C THR A 65 -21.45 7.66 14.90
N TYR A 66 -20.28 8.29 14.94
CA TYR A 66 -19.86 9.18 16.01
C TYR A 66 -19.85 10.61 15.50
N ALA A 67 -20.52 11.52 16.23
CA ALA A 67 -20.60 12.92 15.87
C ALA A 67 -19.41 13.70 16.42
N PRO A 68 -18.56 14.28 15.55
CA PRO A 68 -17.54 15.24 15.98
C PRO A 68 -18.16 16.54 16.50
N PRO A 69 -17.49 17.25 17.41
CA PRO A 69 -17.72 18.67 17.63
C PRO A 69 -17.62 19.43 16.30
N VAL A 70 -18.36 20.54 16.16
CA VAL A 70 -18.37 21.35 14.93
C VAL A 70 -16.94 21.72 14.48
N SER A 71 -16.06 22.07 15.41
CA SER A 71 -14.66 22.44 15.14
C SER A 71 -13.68 21.26 15.18
N GLY A 72 -14.17 20.03 15.29
CA GLY A 72 -13.37 18.82 15.43
C GLY A 72 -12.78 18.61 16.82
N TRP A 73 -12.26 17.40 17.04
CA TRP A 73 -11.48 17.06 18.23
C TRP A 73 -10.03 17.50 18.07
N SER A 74 -9.44 18.06 19.13
CA SER A 74 -7.98 18.24 19.18
C SER A 74 -7.33 16.87 19.34
N PHE A 75 -6.40 16.53 18.46
CA PHE A 75 -5.68 15.26 18.49
C PHE A 75 -4.37 15.44 19.27
N PRO A 76 -4.18 14.78 20.43
CA PRO A 76 -2.94 14.88 21.19
C PRO A 76 -1.76 14.23 20.47
N ASN A 77 -0.56 14.79 20.61
CA ASN A 77 0.66 14.14 20.12
C ASN A 77 0.86 12.79 20.83
N GLY A 78 1.15 11.76 20.05
CA GLY A 78 1.35 10.37 20.50
C GLY A 78 0.07 9.55 20.68
N LEU A 79 -1.12 10.14 20.43
CA LEU A 79 -2.36 9.39 20.43
C LEU A 79 -2.39 8.39 19.27
N ARG A 80 -2.71 7.14 19.57
CA ARG A 80 -2.93 6.08 18.59
C ARG A 80 -4.39 5.64 18.66
N MET A 81 -5.13 5.95 17.61
CA MET A 81 -6.57 5.74 17.54
C MET A 81 -6.90 4.81 16.38
N TYR A 82 -7.70 3.76 16.67
CA TYR A 82 -8.02 2.68 15.74
C TYR A 82 -9.54 2.50 15.63
N GLY A 83 -10.05 2.53 14.40
CA GLY A 83 -11.41 2.14 14.03
C GLY A 83 -11.45 0.76 13.38
N GLY A 84 -12.66 0.21 13.22
CA GLY A 84 -12.87 -1.08 12.57
C GLY A 84 -13.27 -2.23 13.49
N PHE A 85 -13.69 -1.95 14.73
CA PHE A 85 -14.02 -3.00 15.70
C PHE A 85 -15.51 -3.36 15.69
N ASN A 86 -15.86 -4.62 15.81
CA ASN A 86 -17.21 -5.09 16.09
C ASN A 86 -17.64 -4.78 17.54
N GLY A 87 -16.68 -4.65 18.45
CA GLY A 87 -16.89 -4.40 19.88
C GLY A 87 -16.82 -5.68 20.72
N THR A 88 -16.12 -6.69 20.23
CA THR A 88 -15.96 -8.01 20.87
C THR A 88 -14.53 -8.53 20.85
N GLU A 89 -13.64 -7.83 20.13
CA GLU A 89 -12.25 -8.18 19.90
C GLU A 89 -11.42 -8.13 21.18
N LEU A 90 -10.47 -9.06 21.29
CA LEU A 90 -9.47 -9.10 22.34
C LEU A 90 -8.12 -8.53 21.87
N LEU A 91 -7.90 -8.51 20.55
CA LEU A 91 -6.67 -8.04 19.92
C LEU A 91 -6.98 -6.98 18.87
N ARG A 92 -6.07 -6.01 18.72
CA ARG A 92 -6.22 -4.93 17.73
C ARG A 92 -6.27 -5.49 16.32
N GLU A 93 -5.52 -6.54 16.07
CA GLU A 93 -5.34 -7.15 14.75
C GLU A 93 -6.59 -7.92 14.28
N GLU A 94 -7.59 -8.15 15.14
CA GLU A 94 -8.88 -8.75 14.78
C GLU A 94 -9.85 -7.79 14.06
N ARG A 95 -9.55 -6.49 14.08
CA ARG A 95 -10.42 -5.45 13.51
C ARG A 95 -10.62 -5.64 12.00
N ASP A 96 -11.78 -5.27 11.49
CA ASP A 96 -12.07 -5.21 10.04
C ASP A 96 -12.60 -3.82 9.69
N TRP A 97 -11.71 -2.92 9.29
CA TRP A 97 -12.08 -1.53 8.97
C TRP A 97 -12.87 -1.38 7.67
N PHE A 98 -12.97 -2.42 6.83
CA PHE A 98 -13.84 -2.41 5.65
C PHE A 98 -15.28 -2.71 6.04
N ARG A 99 -15.49 -3.74 6.86
CA ARG A 99 -16.84 -4.28 7.15
C ARG A 99 -17.42 -3.81 8.48
N LYS A 100 -16.60 -3.24 9.37
CA LYS A 100 -16.99 -2.71 10.70
C LYS A 100 -16.65 -1.22 10.83
N PRO A 101 -17.12 -0.34 9.91
CA PRO A 101 -16.65 1.03 9.84
C PRO A 101 -17.02 1.85 11.09
N ALA A 102 -16.02 2.51 11.68
CA ALA A 102 -16.22 3.61 12.62
C ALA A 102 -16.33 4.92 11.83
N VAL A 103 -17.55 5.41 11.66
CA VAL A 103 -17.89 6.58 10.82
C VAL A 103 -17.95 7.83 11.68
N LEU A 104 -17.11 8.82 11.35
CA LEU A 104 -17.04 10.12 12.00
C LEU A 104 -17.74 11.15 11.13
N THR A 105 -18.95 11.55 11.53
CA THR A 105 -19.83 12.44 10.75
C THR A 105 -20.91 13.09 11.62
N GLY A 106 -21.47 14.21 11.19
CA GLY A 106 -22.55 14.90 11.88
C GLY A 106 -23.11 16.07 11.08
N GLU A 107 -24.12 16.75 11.62
CA GLU A 107 -24.67 17.96 11.00
C GLU A 107 -23.70 19.14 11.15
N ASN A 108 -23.43 19.85 10.06
CA ASN A 108 -22.61 21.08 10.04
C ASN A 108 -21.20 20.92 10.62
N ILE A 109 -20.60 19.73 10.51
CA ILE A 109 -19.22 19.52 10.95
C ILE A 109 -18.26 20.25 10.01
N LYS A 110 -17.39 21.11 10.54
CA LYS A 110 -16.38 21.79 9.75
C LYS A 110 -15.14 20.93 9.58
N THR A 111 -14.75 20.27 10.67
CA THR A 111 -13.55 19.44 10.79
C THR A 111 -13.82 18.27 11.72
N VAL A 112 -13.15 17.13 11.49
CA VAL A 112 -13.22 15.96 12.37
C VAL A 112 -12.09 15.98 13.39
N PHE A 113 -10.84 16.13 12.95
CA PHE A 113 -9.68 16.26 13.84
C PHE A 113 -8.78 17.44 13.49
N VAL A 114 -8.22 18.06 14.52
CA VAL A 114 -7.18 19.09 14.43
C VAL A 114 -5.89 18.54 15.05
N LEU A 115 -4.85 18.41 14.23
CA LEU A 115 -3.54 17.92 14.61
C LEU A 115 -2.54 19.08 14.58
N ASN A 116 -1.90 19.38 15.71
CA ASN A 116 -0.88 20.41 15.83
C ASN A 116 0.42 19.77 16.31
N ASP A 117 1.49 19.87 15.49
CA ASP A 117 2.84 19.37 15.77
C ASP A 117 2.89 17.91 16.24
N CYS A 118 2.00 17.07 15.68
CA CYS A 118 1.95 15.64 15.96
C CYS A 118 3.10 14.91 15.25
N ASP A 119 3.93 14.18 15.98
CA ASP A 119 5.02 13.38 15.44
C ASP A 119 4.55 11.99 14.93
N SER A 120 5.50 11.17 14.48
CA SER A 120 5.24 9.85 13.90
C SER A 120 4.69 8.81 14.87
N SER A 121 4.64 9.09 16.17
CA SER A 121 3.94 8.24 17.15
C SER A 121 2.41 8.48 17.16
N SER A 122 1.95 9.59 16.55
CA SER A 122 0.53 9.91 16.41
C SER A 122 -0.08 9.17 15.23
N ARG A 123 -1.15 8.41 15.47
CA ARG A 123 -1.75 7.53 14.47
C ARG A 123 -3.27 7.60 14.42
N ILE A 124 -3.80 7.78 13.21
CA ILE A 124 -5.23 7.63 12.89
C ILE A 124 -5.34 6.46 11.90
N ASP A 125 -6.03 5.38 12.30
CA ASP A 125 -6.11 4.16 11.49
C ASP A 125 -7.52 3.56 11.46
N GLY A 126 -8.06 3.28 10.26
CA GLY A 126 -9.30 2.52 10.12
C GLY A 126 -10.61 3.30 10.33
N PHE A 127 -10.62 4.62 10.14
CA PHE A 127 -11.83 5.46 10.28
C PHE A 127 -12.42 5.86 8.93
N THR A 128 -13.73 6.07 8.90
CA THR A 128 -14.41 6.77 7.79
C THR A 128 -14.77 8.19 8.22
N LEU A 129 -14.19 9.20 7.57
CA LEU A 129 -14.41 10.63 7.84
C LEU A 129 -15.23 11.23 6.70
N GLN A 130 -16.44 11.68 7.00
CA GLN A 130 -17.38 12.11 5.95
C GLN A 130 -18.22 13.33 6.34
N GLY A 131 -18.51 14.17 5.34
CA GLY A 131 -19.43 15.31 5.47
C GLY A 131 -18.84 16.56 6.12
N ALA A 132 -17.51 16.64 6.28
CA ALA A 132 -16.87 17.88 6.72
C ALA A 132 -17.08 19.00 5.69
N THR A 133 -17.26 20.24 6.15
CA THR A 133 -17.52 21.40 5.27
C THR A 133 -16.36 22.39 5.14
N GLU A 134 -15.25 22.15 5.84
CA GLU A 134 -14.01 22.91 5.63
C GLU A 134 -12.86 21.97 5.24
N HIS A 135 -12.59 20.97 6.08
CA HIS A 135 -11.64 19.87 5.81
C HIS A 135 -11.80 18.81 6.90
N ALA A 136 -11.80 17.51 6.57
CA ALA A 136 -11.96 16.47 7.58
C ALA A 136 -10.78 16.42 8.57
N LEU A 137 -9.55 16.56 8.09
CA LEU A 137 -8.36 16.73 8.93
C LEU A 137 -7.69 18.08 8.67
N ASN A 138 -7.46 18.83 9.74
CA ASN A 138 -6.57 19.99 9.74
C ASN A 138 -5.24 19.62 10.39
N ILE A 139 -4.15 19.68 9.64
CA ILE A 139 -2.83 19.29 10.13
C ILE A 139 -1.89 20.49 10.01
N THR A 140 -1.34 20.93 11.14
CA THR A 140 -0.32 22.00 11.18
C THR A 140 0.94 21.47 11.84
N GLY A 141 2.04 21.40 11.09
CA GLY A 141 3.31 20.89 11.58
C GLY A 141 3.35 19.37 11.76
N GLY A 142 4.50 18.86 12.20
CA GLY A 142 4.68 17.44 12.53
C GLY A 142 4.76 16.46 11.35
N CYS A 143 4.69 15.17 11.68
CA CYS A 143 4.77 14.01 10.79
C CYS A 143 3.84 12.85 11.21
N PRO A 144 2.52 13.10 11.40
CA PRO A 144 1.59 12.05 11.85
C PRO A 144 1.39 10.97 10.78
N ILE A 145 0.90 9.80 11.22
CA ILE A 145 0.59 8.65 10.37
C ILE A 145 -0.94 8.52 10.24
N ILE A 146 -1.42 8.61 9.00
CA ILE A 146 -2.82 8.38 8.62
C ILE A 146 -2.83 7.12 7.76
N ARG A 147 -3.53 6.07 8.21
CA ARG A 147 -3.54 4.78 7.51
C ARG A 147 -4.94 4.17 7.41
N ASN A 148 -5.24 3.44 6.34
CA ASN A 148 -6.51 2.69 6.21
C ASN A 148 -7.78 3.53 6.46
N CYS A 149 -7.72 4.84 6.22
CA CYS A 149 -8.85 5.74 6.44
C CYS A 149 -9.60 5.99 5.14
N THR A 150 -10.92 6.17 5.23
CA THR A 150 -11.77 6.56 4.11
C THR A 150 -12.26 7.98 4.32
N PHE A 151 -12.04 8.85 3.33
CA PHE A 151 -12.51 10.23 3.31
C PHE A 151 -13.55 10.38 2.20
N LEU A 152 -14.81 10.55 2.59
CA LEU A 152 -15.93 10.48 1.67
C LEU A 152 -16.78 11.75 1.70
N GLY A 153 -17.02 12.35 0.54
CA GLY A 153 -18.02 13.42 0.41
C GLY A 153 -17.75 14.66 1.26
N ASN A 154 -16.47 14.95 1.56
CA ASN A 154 -16.11 16.15 2.28
C ASN A 154 -16.07 17.34 1.32
N THR A 155 -16.41 18.52 1.82
CA THR A 155 -16.40 19.78 1.09
C THR A 155 -15.50 20.80 1.79
N GLY A 156 -14.94 21.75 1.04
CA GLY A 156 -14.05 22.73 1.62
C GLY A 156 -13.55 23.78 0.64
N GLN A 157 -12.73 24.72 1.13
CA GLN A 157 -12.06 25.67 0.23
C GLN A 157 -10.84 25.06 -0.45
N SER A 158 -10.13 24.16 0.23
CA SER A 158 -8.82 23.61 -0.13
C SER A 158 -8.61 22.31 0.65
N GLY A 159 -8.22 21.22 0.01
CA GLY A 159 -7.96 19.94 0.71
C GLY A 159 -9.16 19.46 1.54
N ALA A 160 -10.32 19.24 0.90
CA ALA A 160 -11.57 18.97 1.62
C ALA A 160 -11.53 17.72 2.53
N ALA A 161 -10.69 16.73 2.20
CA ALA A 161 -10.38 15.64 3.11
C ALA A 161 -9.27 16.02 4.09
N ILE A 162 -8.11 16.46 3.56
CA ILE A 162 -6.94 16.79 4.38
C ILE A 162 -6.35 18.11 3.90
N LEU A 163 -6.26 19.07 4.82
CA LEU A 163 -5.43 20.26 4.66
C LEU A 163 -4.22 20.13 5.59
N ALA A 164 -3.03 20.00 4.99
CA ALA A 164 -1.77 19.89 5.72
C ALA A 164 -0.87 21.10 5.44
N THR A 165 -0.48 21.81 6.49
CA THR A 165 0.40 22.99 6.41
C THR A 165 1.62 22.80 7.30
N ALA A 166 2.80 23.23 6.87
CA ALA A 166 4.05 23.17 7.66
C ALA A 166 4.50 21.77 8.11
N THR A 167 3.90 20.70 7.57
CA THR A 167 4.28 19.32 7.84
C THR A 167 5.67 19.01 7.28
N SER A 168 6.42 18.14 7.96
CA SER A 168 7.74 17.71 7.51
C SER A 168 7.63 16.45 6.64
N ARG A 169 7.24 15.33 7.25
CA ARG A 169 7.12 14.01 6.62
C ARG A 169 5.83 13.29 7.05
N ILE A 170 4.68 13.89 6.77
CA ILE A 170 3.37 13.24 6.97
C ILE A 170 3.29 11.93 6.16
N HIS A 171 2.75 10.86 6.76
CA HIS A 171 2.52 9.58 6.08
C HIS A 171 1.02 9.37 5.89
N ILE A 172 0.59 9.23 4.65
CA ILE A 172 -0.79 8.93 4.24
C ILE A 172 -0.73 7.64 3.43
N GLU A 173 -1.17 6.52 4.01
CA GLU A 173 -0.98 5.20 3.41
C GLU A 173 -2.28 4.37 3.40
N TYR A 174 -2.53 3.63 2.31
CA TYR A 174 -3.72 2.75 2.18
C TYR A 174 -5.05 3.47 2.46
N CYS A 175 -5.12 4.78 2.18
CA CYS A 175 -6.31 5.59 2.40
C CYS A 175 -7.14 5.71 1.12
N VAL A 176 -8.45 5.83 1.28
CA VAL A 176 -9.40 6.03 0.20
C VAL A 176 -9.96 7.45 0.28
N PHE A 177 -9.90 8.20 -0.82
CA PHE A 177 -10.42 9.55 -0.95
C PHE A 177 -11.45 9.57 -2.06
N GLY A 178 -12.73 9.62 -1.70
CA GLY A 178 -13.85 9.51 -2.61
C GLY A 178 -14.74 10.76 -2.61
N ARG A 179 -15.06 11.29 -3.79
CA ARG A 179 -16.12 12.30 -3.95
C ARG A 179 -15.93 13.54 -3.07
N ASN A 180 -14.69 13.91 -2.76
CA ASN A 180 -14.40 15.13 -2.02
C ASN A 180 -14.36 16.31 -2.99
N THR A 181 -14.91 17.45 -2.59
CA THR A 181 -15.03 18.63 -3.45
C THR A 181 -14.45 19.87 -2.79
N CYS A 182 -13.58 20.59 -3.47
CA CYS A 182 -13.11 21.89 -3.01
C CYS A 182 -13.26 23.00 -4.06
N ASP A 183 -13.29 24.24 -3.60
CA ASP A 183 -13.31 25.40 -4.51
C ASP A 183 -11.95 25.65 -5.17
N ARG A 184 -10.85 25.54 -4.41
CA ARG A 184 -9.48 25.85 -4.85
C ARG A 184 -8.71 24.59 -5.19
N ASN A 185 -7.62 24.27 -4.50
CA ASN A 185 -6.70 23.20 -4.91
C ASN A 185 -6.89 21.94 -4.07
N GLY A 186 -6.53 20.79 -4.64
CA GLY A 186 -6.54 19.51 -3.95
C GLY A 186 -7.95 19.13 -3.52
N GLY A 187 -8.78 18.66 -4.46
CA GLY A 187 -10.19 18.33 -4.16
C GLY A 187 -10.34 17.37 -2.98
N ALA A 188 -9.38 16.46 -2.78
CA ALA A 188 -9.25 15.70 -1.54
C ALA A 188 -8.16 16.25 -0.61
N VAL A 189 -6.91 16.31 -1.07
CA VAL A 189 -5.75 16.58 -0.23
C VAL A 189 -4.98 17.79 -0.74
N GLU A 190 -4.74 18.77 0.13
CA GLU A 190 -3.79 19.85 -0.12
C GLU A 190 -2.68 19.84 0.94
N ILE A 191 -1.44 19.70 0.48
CA ILE A 191 -0.24 19.84 1.30
C ILE A 191 0.48 21.12 0.88
N ARG A 192 0.71 22.03 1.82
CA ARG A 192 1.34 23.31 1.50
C ARG A 192 2.35 23.80 2.52
N ASN A 193 3.32 24.57 2.05
CA ASN A 193 4.34 25.21 2.89
C ASN A 193 5.04 24.19 3.79
N SER A 194 5.42 23.03 3.26
CA SER A 194 6.07 21.96 4.05
C SER A 194 7.37 22.45 4.70
N SER A 195 7.71 21.89 5.85
CA SER A 195 8.99 22.14 6.51
C SER A 195 10.08 21.21 5.98
N ALA A 196 11.35 21.64 6.08
CA ALA A 196 12.48 20.82 5.68
C ALA A 196 12.63 19.59 6.60
N HIS A 197 13.03 18.45 6.04
CA HIS A 197 13.32 17.21 6.78
C HIS A 197 14.81 16.85 6.63
N PRO A 198 15.51 16.36 7.68
CA PRO A 198 16.95 16.05 7.62
C PRO A 198 17.38 15.13 6.46
N TYR A 199 16.54 14.15 6.12
CA TYR A 199 16.79 13.21 5.01
C TYR A 199 16.41 13.76 3.61
N GLY A 200 15.88 14.98 3.51
CA GLY A 200 15.41 15.60 2.25
C GLY A 200 14.09 15.05 1.69
N TYR A 201 13.54 13.98 2.27
CA TYR A 201 12.24 13.42 1.90
C TYR A 201 11.07 14.16 2.55
N GLY A 202 10.03 14.40 1.77
CA GLY A 202 8.79 15.07 2.21
C GLY A 202 7.65 14.10 2.48
N ALA A 203 6.43 14.59 2.34
CA ALA A 203 5.20 13.82 2.52
C ALA A 203 5.24 12.48 1.75
N LEU A 204 4.77 11.41 2.40
CA LEU A 204 4.54 10.11 1.78
C LEU A 204 3.03 9.93 1.55
N ILE A 205 2.66 9.77 0.29
CA ILE A 205 1.32 9.36 -0.14
C ILE A 205 1.48 8.00 -0.82
N GLY A 206 1.10 6.92 -0.15
CA GLY A 206 1.41 5.54 -0.55
C GLY A 206 0.18 4.64 -0.62
N GLN A 207 0.01 3.83 -1.66
CA GLN A 207 -1.10 2.85 -1.74
C GLN A 207 -2.49 3.49 -1.57
N CYS A 208 -2.63 4.78 -1.89
CA CYS A 208 -3.88 5.52 -1.73
C CYS A 208 -4.72 5.46 -2.99
N GLN A 209 -6.03 5.56 -2.80
CA GLN A 209 -7.05 5.42 -3.83
C GLN A 209 -7.85 6.72 -3.89
N PHE A 210 -7.70 7.49 -4.97
CA PHE A 210 -8.39 8.76 -5.16
C PHE A 210 -9.41 8.63 -6.28
N TYR A 211 -10.71 8.68 -5.95
CA TYR A 211 -11.77 8.57 -6.94
C TYR A 211 -12.80 9.70 -6.88
N ASP A 212 -13.20 10.19 -8.05
CA ASP A 212 -14.26 11.20 -8.23
C ASP A 212 -14.07 12.48 -7.39
N ASN A 213 -12.83 12.85 -7.05
CA ASN A 213 -12.59 14.09 -6.31
C ASN A 213 -12.56 15.28 -7.27
N THR A 214 -13.09 16.41 -6.82
CA THR A 214 -13.31 17.58 -7.67
C THR A 214 -12.70 18.84 -7.06
N SER A 215 -11.96 19.57 -7.87
CA SER A 215 -11.58 20.96 -7.64
C SER A 215 -12.38 21.84 -8.62
N LEU A 216 -13.24 22.72 -8.11
CA LEU A 216 -14.18 23.47 -8.95
C LEU A 216 -13.54 24.63 -9.72
N SER A 217 -12.57 25.32 -9.11
CA SER A 217 -11.94 26.52 -9.68
C SER A 217 -10.42 26.54 -9.55
N GLY A 218 -9.80 25.46 -9.07
CA GLY A 218 -8.35 25.34 -8.93
C GLY A 218 -7.79 24.11 -9.62
N ASN A 219 -6.65 23.64 -9.11
CA ASN A 219 -5.87 22.57 -9.71
C ASN A 219 -5.76 21.34 -8.78
N GLY A 220 -5.50 20.17 -9.38
CA GLY A 220 -5.33 18.93 -8.63
C GLY A 220 -6.64 18.44 -8.05
N GLY A 221 -7.46 17.76 -8.87
CA GLY A 221 -8.79 17.33 -8.45
C GLY A 221 -8.76 16.34 -7.29
N ALA A 222 -7.69 15.58 -7.16
CA ALA A 222 -7.42 14.75 -5.99
C ALA A 222 -6.40 15.40 -5.04
N LEU A 223 -5.19 15.66 -5.54
CA LEU A 223 -4.02 16.00 -4.73
C LEU A 223 -3.35 17.26 -5.24
N SER A 224 -3.05 18.18 -4.32
CA SER A 224 -2.25 19.37 -4.57
C SER A 224 -1.09 19.44 -3.59
N ILE A 225 0.14 19.64 -4.08
CA ILE A 225 1.31 19.86 -3.24
C ILE A 225 2.03 21.14 -3.66
N VAL A 226 2.11 22.11 -2.75
CA VAL A 226 2.59 23.46 -3.04
C VAL A 226 3.67 23.90 -2.05
N ASN A 227 4.74 24.52 -2.54
CA ASN A 227 5.82 25.07 -1.71
C ASN A 227 6.37 24.01 -0.73
N SER A 228 6.98 22.97 -1.30
CA SER A 228 7.60 21.89 -0.53
C SER A 228 9.10 21.86 -0.82
N PRO A 229 9.95 22.23 0.17
CA PRO A 229 11.41 22.24 0.00
C PRO A 229 12.02 20.84 0.02
N THR A 230 11.23 19.83 0.34
CA THR A 230 11.61 18.40 0.36
C THR A 230 11.09 17.70 -0.91
N ILE A 231 11.28 16.39 -1.00
CA ILE A 231 10.77 15.56 -2.11
C ILE A 231 9.52 14.80 -1.65
N PRO A 232 8.30 15.27 -1.97
CA PRO A 232 7.08 14.48 -1.76
C PRO A 232 7.11 13.21 -2.59
N GLN A 233 6.59 12.11 -2.04
CA GLN A 233 6.63 10.79 -2.65
C GLN A 233 5.21 10.25 -2.82
N ILE A 234 4.80 10.07 -4.07
CA ILE A 234 3.50 9.49 -4.45
C ILE A 234 3.78 8.12 -5.04
N VAL A 235 3.38 7.06 -4.34
CA VAL A 235 3.85 5.68 -4.63
C VAL A 235 2.69 4.69 -4.65
N SER A 236 2.60 3.83 -5.66
CA SER A 236 1.59 2.76 -5.72
C SER A 236 0.15 3.28 -5.57
N CYS A 237 -0.12 4.51 -6.02
CA CYS A 237 -1.42 5.17 -5.86
C CYS A 237 -2.26 5.04 -7.13
N VAL A 238 -3.58 5.07 -6.95
CA VAL A 238 -4.56 5.09 -8.04
C VAL A 238 -5.33 6.40 -7.99
N PHE A 239 -5.50 7.02 -9.16
CA PHE A 239 -6.29 8.23 -9.35
C PHE A 239 -7.31 7.96 -10.46
N ASN A 240 -8.59 7.87 -10.12
CA ASN A 240 -9.67 7.59 -11.06
C ASN A 240 -10.72 8.72 -11.08
N GLY A 241 -11.13 9.21 -12.26
CA GLY A 241 -12.32 10.06 -12.35
C GLY A 241 -12.21 11.42 -11.68
N ASN A 242 -11.00 11.86 -11.29
CA ASN A 242 -10.82 13.14 -10.61
C ASN A 242 -10.88 14.30 -11.61
N GLN A 243 -11.40 15.44 -11.16
CA GLN A 243 -11.64 16.60 -12.00
C GLN A 243 -11.10 17.89 -11.40
N ALA A 244 -10.46 18.73 -12.21
CA ALA A 244 -10.03 20.07 -11.83
C ALA A 244 -10.02 21.03 -13.02
N VAL A 245 -9.75 22.32 -12.80
CA VAL A 245 -9.46 23.24 -13.90
C VAL A 245 -8.14 22.86 -14.56
N GLY A 246 -7.09 22.54 -13.79
CA GLY A 246 -5.81 22.04 -14.32
C GLY A 246 -5.27 20.87 -13.49
N GLY A 247 -4.70 19.86 -14.16
CA GLY A 247 -4.23 18.65 -13.50
C GLY A 247 -5.38 17.91 -12.82
N GLY A 248 -6.25 17.28 -13.62
CA GLY A 248 -7.47 16.63 -13.12
C GLY A 248 -7.27 15.72 -11.90
N ALA A 249 -6.12 15.06 -11.80
CA ALA A 249 -5.73 14.30 -10.62
C ALA A 249 -4.78 15.08 -9.69
N LEU A 250 -3.63 15.48 -10.22
CA LEU A 250 -2.50 15.93 -9.42
C LEU A 250 -1.97 17.27 -9.91
N PHE A 251 -1.77 18.18 -8.96
CA PHE A 251 -1.10 19.46 -9.16
C PHE A 251 0.10 19.60 -8.23
N THR A 252 1.22 20.09 -8.78
CA THR A 252 2.38 20.46 -7.98
C THR A 252 2.95 21.82 -8.36
N GLU A 253 3.34 22.60 -7.36
CA GLU A 253 3.92 23.93 -7.53
C GLU A 253 5.05 24.17 -6.52
N GLN A 254 6.19 24.71 -6.98
CA GLN A 254 7.37 24.96 -6.13
C GLN A 254 7.80 23.72 -5.31
N CYS A 255 7.81 22.55 -5.95
CA CYS A 255 8.31 21.33 -5.35
C CYS A 255 8.82 20.34 -6.40
N TYR A 256 9.68 19.41 -5.97
CA TYR A 256 10.16 18.29 -6.78
C TYR A 256 9.45 17.00 -6.32
N ALA A 257 8.41 16.58 -7.04
CA ALA A 257 7.65 15.39 -6.68
C ALA A 257 8.26 14.11 -7.26
N TYR A 258 8.32 13.04 -6.47
CA TYR A 258 8.71 11.72 -6.93
C TYR A 258 7.46 10.82 -7.02
N ILE A 259 6.98 10.61 -8.25
CA ILE A 259 5.78 9.83 -8.56
C ILE A 259 6.23 8.51 -9.18
N THR A 260 5.88 7.39 -8.56
CA THR A 260 6.28 6.08 -9.07
C THR A 260 5.19 5.02 -8.91
N ASN A 261 5.13 4.11 -9.88
CA ASN A 261 4.20 2.98 -9.89
C ASN A 261 2.75 3.46 -9.64
N ALA A 262 2.30 4.52 -10.31
CA ALA A 262 0.97 5.07 -10.11
C ALA A 262 0.08 4.82 -11.33
N THR A 263 -1.22 4.62 -11.12
CA THR A 263 -2.20 4.48 -12.20
C THR A 263 -3.16 5.67 -12.16
N PHE A 264 -3.20 6.43 -13.25
CA PHE A 264 -4.14 7.53 -13.47
C PHE A 264 -5.11 7.13 -14.57
N CYS A 265 -6.38 6.96 -14.21
CA CYS A 265 -7.44 6.55 -15.12
C CYS A 265 -8.58 7.58 -15.16
N ASN A 266 -9.14 7.87 -16.33
CA ASN A 266 -10.35 8.69 -16.50
C ASN A 266 -10.33 10.06 -15.79
N ASN A 267 -9.17 10.67 -15.59
CA ASN A 267 -9.08 11.98 -14.92
C ASN A 267 -9.25 13.09 -15.94
N ASN A 268 -9.95 14.15 -15.56
CA ASN A 268 -10.40 15.16 -16.49
C ASN A 268 -10.02 16.58 -16.08
N SER A 269 -9.82 17.44 -17.07
CA SER A 269 -9.68 18.88 -16.87
C SER A 269 -10.86 19.63 -17.47
N THR A 270 -11.35 20.65 -16.76
CA THR A 270 -12.39 21.57 -17.24
C THR A 270 -11.82 22.89 -17.78
N GLY A 271 -10.51 23.10 -17.65
CA GLY A 271 -9.80 24.25 -18.19
C GLY A 271 -9.82 24.24 -19.72
N THR A 272 -9.84 25.43 -20.33
CA THR A 272 -9.96 25.60 -21.79
C THR A 272 -8.67 26.01 -22.47
N ASP A 273 -7.63 26.21 -21.66
CA ASP A 273 -6.34 26.77 -21.99
C ASP A 273 -5.28 25.67 -22.11
N THR A 274 -4.29 25.85 -22.98
CA THR A 274 -3.29 24.83 -23.31
C THR A 274 -2.37 24.45 -22.14
N ALA A 275 -2.45 25.17 -21.02
CA ALA A 275 -1.75 24.86 -19.77
C ALA A 275 -2.55 23.93 -18.84
N ALA A 276 -3.82 23.62 -19.18
CA ALA A 276 -4.68 22.74 -18.42
C ALA A 276 -4.37 21.27 -18.78
N ALA A 277 -3.51 20.62 -17.99
CA ALA A 277 -3.28 19.19 -18.12
C ALA A 277 -4.54 18.40 -17.77
N LEU A 278 -4.92 17.39 -18.57
CA LEU A 278 -6.05 16.51 -18.25
C LEU A 278 -5.84 15.79 -16.92
N THR A 279 -4.61 15.35 -16.64
CA THR A 279 -4.31 14.48 -15.50
C THR A 279 -3.29 15.09 -14.55
N LEU A 280 -2.11 15.46 -15.05
CA LEU A 280 -0.95 15.84 -14.23
C LEU A 280 -0.43 17.22 -14.62
N LEU A 281 -0.55 18.18 -13.71
CA LEU A 281 0.06 19.51 -13.86
C LEU A 281 1.21 19.64 -12.86
N LEU A 282 2.45 19.42 -13.33
CA LEU A 282 3.60 19.21 -12.45
C LEU A 282 4.66 20.28 -12.62
N ASN A 283 5.14 20.89 -11.53
CA ASN A 283 6.23 21.87 -11.62
C ASN A 283 7.60 21.24 -11.88
N GLY A 284 7.94 20.17 -11.18
CA GLY A 284 9.17 19.42 -11.41
C GLY A 284 9.13 18.10 -10.68
N GLY A 285 10.02 17.18 -11.04
CA GLY A 285 10.03 15.87 -10.40
C GLY A 285 10.47 14.73 -11.29
N GLU A 286 10.16 13.52 -10.83
CA GLU A 286 10.24 12.29 -11.60
C GLU A 286 8.89 11.59 -11.66
N LEU A 287 8.51 11.15 -12.86
CA LEU A 287 7.40 10.24 -13.11
C LEU A 287 7.95 8.94 -13.65
N LEU A 288 7.76 7.85 -12.92
CA LEU A 288 8.38 6.57 -13.19
C LEU A 288 7.36 5.43 -13.15
N ASN A 289 7.50 4.46 -14.07
CA ASN A 289 6.74 3.20 -14.04
C ASN A 289 5.22 3.39 -13.90
N SER A 290 4.67 4.48 -14.41
CA SER A 290 3.29 4.86 -14.16
C SER A 290 2.44 4.71 -15.42
N ILE A 291 1.13 4.52 -15.24
CA ILE A 291 0.13 4.45 -16.30
C ILE A 291 -0.73 5.71 -16.23
N VAL A 292 -0.92 6.37 -17.37
CA VAL A 292 -1.85 7.50 -17.55
C VAL A 292 -2.71 7.23 -18.78
N TRP A 293 -3.99 6.94 -18.56
CA TRP A 293 -4.89 6.41 -19.58
C TRP A 293 -6.35 6.83 -19.34
N ASN A 294 -6.99 7.47 -20.31
CA ASN A 294 -8.42 7.81 -20.24
C ASN A 294 -9.26 7.09 -21.32
N GLY A 295 -8.63 6.40 -22.28
CA GLY A 295 -9.34 5.62 -23.29
C GLY A 295 -10.10 6.45 -24.32
N THR A 296 -9.83 7.76 -24.41
CA THR A 296 -10.55 8.69 -25.29
C THR A 296 -9.59 9.29 -26.32
N ILE A 297 -9.61 8.73 -27.54
CA ILE A 297 -8.77 9.13 -28.69
C ILE A 297 -9.14 10.54 -29.22
N SER A 298 -10.25 11.14 -28.76
CA SER A 298 -10.76 12.41 -29.27
C SER A 298 -10.21 13.65 -28.55
N ASP A 299 -9.44 13.50 -27.47
CA ASP A 299 -9.00 14.66 -26.71
C ASP A 299 -7.71 15.26 -27.29
N SER A 300 -7.74 16.57 -27.57
CA SER A 300 -6.57 17.31 -28.06
C SER A 300 -5.69 17.81 -26.91
N ALA A 301 -6.18 17.69 -25.67
CA ALA A 301 -5.47 18.13 -24.48
C ALA A 301 -4.41 17.10 -24.05
N ARG A 302 -3.31 17.60 -23.47
CA ARG A 302 -2.22 16.75 -22.98
C ARG A 302 -2.57 16.18 -21.60
N HIS A 303 -2.28 14.91 -21.39
CA HIS A 303 -2.39 14.29 -20.06
C HIS A 303 -1.45 14.93 -19.04
N ILE A 304 -0.24 15.27 -19.47
CA ILE A 304 0.84 15.74 -18.62
C ILE A 304 1.36 17.07 -19.15
N VAL A 305 1.39 18.08 -18.28
CA VAL A 305 1.99 19.39 -18.56
C VAL A 305 3.02 19.69 -17.49
N HIS A 306 4.22 20.05 -17.94
CA HIS A 306 5.26 20.64 -17.08
C HIS A 306 4.94 22.12 -16.86
N TYR A 307 4.50 22.43 -15.65
CA TYR A 307 4.09 23.76 -15.22
C TYR A 307 5.31 24.59 -14.77
N LEU A 308 5.63 25.63 -15.51
CA LEU A 308 6.68 26.58 -15.14
C LEU A 308 6.03 27.83 -14.56
N LEU A 309 6.34 28.18 -13.30
CA LEU A 309 5.77 29.38 -12.66
C LEU A 309 6.15 30.65 -13.44
N ASN A 310 7.39 30.67 -13.95
CA ASN A 310 7.88 31.72 -14.82
C ASN A 310 8.75 31.09 -15.92
N GLN A 311 8.25 31.15 -17.16
CA GLN A 311 8.87 30.58 -18.35
C GLN A 311 10.32 31.04 -18.61
N MET A 312 10.74 32.18 -18.03
CA MET A 312 12.08 32.75 -18.23
C MET A 312 13.07 32.41 -17.11
N THR A 313 12.60 32.03 -15.92
CA THR A 313 13.46 31.88 -14.73
C THR A 313 13.29 30.56 -13.99
N ASP A 314 12.19 29.85 -14.23
CA ASP A 314 11.95 28.55 -13.63
C ASP A 314 12.79 27.48 -14.37
N THR A 315 13.76 26.91 -13.67
CA THR A 315 14.70 25.89 -14.19
C THR A 315 14.37 24.48 -13.71
N THR A 316 13.18 24.29 -13.12
CA THR A 316 12.71 22.97 -12.70
C THR A 316 12.66 22.01 -13.89
N ILE A 317 12.86 20.72 -13.60
CA ILE A 317 12.90 19.67 -14.61
C ILE A 317 11.90 18.60 -14.21
N LEU A 318 11.05 18.19 -15.16
CA LEU A 318 10.23 17.00 -15.05
C LEU A 318 10.85 15.88 -15.87
N ARG A 319 11.29 14.81 -15.19
CA ARG A 319 11.83 13.60 -15.83
C ARG A 319 10.76 12.53 -15.89
N ALA A 320 10.65 11.85 -17.02
CA ALA A 320 9.77 10.71 -17.20
C ALA A 320 10.57 9.49 -17.66
N ARG A 321 10.30 8.33 -17.08
CA ARG A 321 10.95 7.05 -17.45
C ARG A 321 9.95 5.91 -17.38
N SER A 322 9.95 5.06 -18.40
CA SER A 322 9.16 3.82 -18.43
C SER A 322 7.68 4.02 -18.07
N ASN A 323 7.05 5.08 -18.56
CA ASN A 323 5.62 5.30 -18.36
C ASN A 323 4.83 4.85 -19.57
N LEU A 324 3.59 4.42 -19.33
CA LEU A 324 2.57 4.29 -20.37
C LEU A 324 1.67 5.51 -20.29
N VAL A 325 1.68 6.37 -21.31
CA VAL A 325 0.87 7.57 -21.36
C VAL A 325 0.13 7.61 -22.69
N GLU A 326 -1.19 7.71 -22.64
CA GLU A 326 -2.02 7.85 -23.82
C GLU A 326 -1.59 9.07 -24.65
N ASN A 327 -1.28 8.83 -25.93
CA ASN A 327 -0.95 9.85 -26.93
C ASN A 327 0.17 10.86 -26.57
N ASP A 328 1.12 10.51 -25.67
CA ASP A 328 2.23 11.40 -25.29
C ASP A 328 3.60 10.77 -25.56
N PHE A 329 4.39 11.39 -26.45
CA PHE A 329 5.77 10.96 -26.80
C PHE A 329 6.86 11.60 -25.93
N ILE A 330 6.51 12.60 -25.11
CA ILE A 330 7.46 13.33 -24.27
C ILE A 330 7.58 12.64 -22.92
N TYR A 331 6.45 12.23 -22.34
CA TYR A 331 6.38 11.62 -21.02
C TYR A 331 5.95 10.16 -21.03
N GLY A 332 5.40 9.67 -22.15
CA GLY A 332 5.04 8.27 -22.38
C GLY A 332 6.05 7.55 -23.27
N PHE A 333 6.57 6.42 -22.79
CA PHE A 333 7.35 5.50 -23.59
C PHE A 333 6.44 4.48 -24.30
N TYR A 334 5.40 4.03 -23.62
CA TYR A 334 4.34 3.18 -24.16
C TYR A 334 3.06 4.00 -24.37
N GLN A 335 2.30 3.72 -25.43
CA GLN A 335 1.12 4.49 -25.82
C GLN A 335 -0.04 3.60 -26.28
N THR A 336 -0.07 2.36 -25.82
CA THR A 336 -1.11 1.38 -26.18
C THR A 336 -2.01 1.12 -24.99
N ASN A 337 -3.17 0.52 -25.23
CA ASN A 337 -4.13 0.23 -24.18
C ASN A 337 -3.48 -0.65 -23.08
N PRO A 338 -3.50 -0.21 -21.80
CA PRO A 338 -2.97 -0.96 -20.68
C PRO A 338 -3.60 -2.33 -20.48
N SER A 339 -4.79 -2.59 -21.04
CA SER A 339 -5.54 -3.83 -20.88
C SER A 339 -5.76 -4.17 -19.40
N PHE A 340 -6.42 -3.25 -18.70
CA PHE A 340 -6.92 -3.48 -17.34
C PHE A 340 -7.91 -4.65 -17.30
N GLU A 341 -8.08 -5.26 -16.13
CA GLU A 341 -9.15 -6.23 -15.90
C GLU A 341 -10.50 -5.53 -16.10
N ASP A 342 -10.94 -4.63 -15.23
CA ASP A 342 -12.21 -3.90 -15.40
C ASP A 342 -12.06 -2.39 -15.08
N GLU A 343 -11.90 -1.57 -16.12
CA GLU A 343 -11.78 -0.12 -15.97
C GLU A 343 -13.08 0.58 -15.56
N GLN A 344 -14.23 -0.10 -15.67
CA GLN A 344 -15.54 0.45 -15.29
C GLN A 344 -15.85 0.15 -13.82
N LEU A 345 -15.30 -0.94 -13.28
CA LEU A 345 -15.47 -1.38 -11.90
C LEU A 345 -14.14 -1.35 -11.13
N VAL A 346 -13.64 -0.15 -10.89
CA VAL A 346 -12.27 0.04 -10.35
C VAL A 346 -12.08 -0.52 -8.94
N ALA A 347 -13.10 -0.46 -8.08
CA ALA A 347 -13.06 -1.05 -6.73
C ALA A 347 -13.39 -2.55 -6.70
N GLY A 348 -13.50 -3.20 -7.86
CA GLY A 348 -13.85 -4.60 -7.94
C GLY A 348 -15.32 -4.91 -7.59
N ALA A 349 -15.63 -6.19 -7.60
CA ALA A 349 -16.96 -6.73 -7.35
C ALA A 349 -17.36 -6.67 -5.87
N ASP A 350 -16.39 -6.68 -4.95
CA ASP A 350 -16.63 -6.57 -3.52
C ASP A 350 -16.93 -5.13 -3.06
N GLY A 351 -16.63 -4.14 -3.90
CA GLY A 351 -16.89 -2.72 -3.67
C GLY A 351 -15.88 -2.05 -2.73
N PHE A 352 -14.80 -2.73 -2.35
CA PHE A 352 -13.73 -2.21 -1.52
C PHE A 352 -12.49 -1.96 -2.36
N PHE A 353 -11.96 -0.73 -2.33
CA PHE A 353 -10.66 -0.50 -2.94
C PHE A 353 -9.54 -1.17 -2.14
N GLY A 354 -8.50 -1.60 -2.87
CA GLY A 354 -7.29 -2.12 -2.24
C GLY A 354 -7.38 -3.61 -1.89
N THR A 355 -8.20 -4.34 -2.64
CA THR A 355 -8.44 -5.79 -2.57
C THR A 355 -8.02 -6.46 -3.88
N ASP A 356 -8.05 -7.80 -3.90
CA ASP A 356 -7.56 -8.58 -5.02
C ASP A 356 -8.46 -8.48 -6.28
N ASP A 357 -9.68 -7.97 -6.20
CA ASP A 357 -10.57 -7.81 -7.35
C ASP A 357 -10.60 -6.39 -7.94
N ASP A 358 -9.73 -5.48 -7.47
CA ASP A 358 -9.57 -4.13 -8.02
C ASP A 358 -9.44 -4.16 -9.56
N GLY A 359 -10.30 -3.43 -10.25
CA GLY A 359 -10.46 -3.51 -11.70
C GLY A 359 -9.29 -2.92 -12.51
N LEU A 360 -8.48 -2.03 -11.92
CA LEU A 360 -7.31 -1.45 -12.60
C LEU A 360 -6.03 -2.30 -12.47
N ARG A 361 -6.15 -3.55 -12.03
CA ARG A 361 -5.10 -4.55 -12.21
C ARG A 361 -4.89 -4.83 -13.70
N LEU A 362 -3.67 -5.23 -14.06
CA LEU A 362 -3.34 -5.59 -15.44
C LEU A 362 -3.80 -7.01 -15.75
N SER A 363 -4.41 -7.19 -16.93
CA SER A 363 -4.67 -8.52 -17.47
C SER A 363 -3.38 -9.21 -17.92
N SER A 364 -3.41 -10.54 -18.00
CA SER A 364 -2.27 -11.39 -18.40
C SER A 364 -1.69 -11.10 -19.80
N LEU A 365 -2.38 -10.28 -20.59
CA LEU A 365 -2.02 -9.92 -21.97
C LEU A 365 -1.51 -8.49 -22.10
N SER A 366 -1.47 -7.75 -20.99
CA SER A 366 -1.04 -6.37 -20.98
C SER A 366 0.44 -6.24 -21.35
N VAL A 367 0.74 -5.26 -22.20
CA VAL A 367 2.14 -4.88 -22.49
C VAL A 367 2.80 -4.16 -21.31
N ALA A 368 2.02 -3.72 -20.33
CA ALA A 368 2.53 -3.05 -19.13
C ALA A 368 3.10 -4.05 -18.11
N LEU A 369 2.85 -5.36 -18.30
CA LEU A 369 3.48 -6.41 -17.51
C LEU A 369 4.99 -6.41 -17.71
N ASN A 370 5.74 -6.37 -16.62
CA ASN A 370 7.21 -6.44 -16.61
C ASN A 370 7.86 -5.40 -17.57
N ALA A 371 7.23 -4.23 -17.73
CA ALA A 371 7.67 -3.19 -18.65
C ALA A 371 8.36 -2.00 -17.95
N GLY A 372 8.28 -1.96 -16.62
CA GLY A 372 8.93 -0.95 -15.80
C GLY A 372 10.40 -1.23 -15.54
N VAL A 373 11.05 -0.27 -14.88
CA VAL A 373 12.47 -0.33 -14.54
C VAL A 373 12.67 -0.26 -13.05
N ILE A 374 13.71 -0.95 -12.57
CA ILE A 374 14.18 -0.81 -11.20
C ILE A 374 14.90 0.55 -11.10
N ASP A 375 14.42 1.40 -10.21
CA ASP A 375 15.06 2.66 -9.89
C ASP A 375 15.66 2.65 -8.49
N ARG A 376 16.52 3.64 -8.21
CA ARG A 376 17.27 3.78 -6.96
C ARG A 376 16.39 3.70 -5.70
N TYR A 377 15.11 4.05 -5.81
CA TYR A 377 14.15 4.07 -4.70
C TYR A 377 13.28 2.82 -4.57
N VAL A 378 13.31 1.88 -5.52
CA VAL A 378 12.52 0.62 -5.43
C VAL A 378 12.96 -0.23 -4.23
N ASN A 379 14.18 -0.04 -3.72
CA ASN A 379 14.69 -0.72 -2.53
C ASN A 379 14.12 -0.21 -1.19
N SER A 380 13.37 0.91 -1.14
CA SER A 380 12.85 1.46 0.12
C SER A 380 11.35 1.28 0.33
N ARG A 381 10.55 0.91 -0.69
CA ARG A 381 9.11 0.70 -0.54
C ARG A 381 8.63 -0.57 -1.23
N GLN A 382 8.04 -1.43 -0.40
CA GLN A 382 8.10 -2.87 -0.51
C GLN A 382 6.91 -3.46 -1.28
N THR A 383 5.87 -2.66 -1.51
CA THR A 383 4.57 -3.17 -1.93
C THR A 383 3.87 -2.42 -3.05
N ASP A 384 3.00 -3.15 -3.73
CA ASP A 384 1.98 -2.60 -4.62
C ASP A 384 0.79 -1.98 -3.87
N ALA A 385 -0.23 -1.54 -4.61
CA ALA A 385 -1.43 -0.89 -4.07
C ALA A 385 -2.20 -1.74 -3.04
N ILE A 386 -2.07 -3.07 -3.08
CA ILE A 386 -2.82 -3.98 -2.20
C ILE A 386 -1.93 -4.70 -1.17
N GLY A 387 -0.65 -4.35 -1.12
CA GLY A 387 0.30 -4.86 -0.14
C GLY A 387 1.04 -6.13 -0.58
N ASN A 388 1.06 -6.46 -1.86
CA ASN A 388 1.86 -7.57 -2.42
C ASN A 388 3.28 -7.10 -2.78
N PRO A 389 4.26 -8.02 -2.93
CA PRO A 389 5.60 -7.68 -3.41
C PRO A 389 5.60 -6.89 -4.71
N ARG A 390 6.34 -5.77 -4.71
CA ARG A 390 6.44 -4.86 -5.87
C ARG A 390 7.44 -5.32 -6.94
N LEU A 391 8.52 -6.00 -6.58
CA LEU A 391 9.49 -6.46 -7.57
C LEU A 391 9.31 -7.96 -7.77
N VAL A 392 9.03 -8.38 -9.01
CA VAL A 392 8.81 -9.79 -9.36
C VAL A 392 9.52 -10.11 -10.68
N GLY A 393 10.38 -11.13 -10.70
CA GLY A 393 11.06 -11.55 -11.94
C GLY A 393 12.04 -10.51 -12.52
N ARG A 394 12.72 -9.71 -11.66
CA ARG A 394 13.64 -8.60 -12.01
C ARG A 394 13.01 -7.38 -12.67
N LYS A 395 11.70 -7.36 -12.86
CA LYS A 395 11.00 -6.24 -13.48
C LYS A 395 9.80 -5.87 -12.63
N VAL A 396 9.33 -4.65 -12.85
CA VAL A 396 8.10 -4.18 -12.24
C VAL A 396 7.08 -3.99 -13.34
N ASP A 397 5.83 -4.27 -13.04
CA ASP A 397 4.72 -3.87 -13.86
C ASP A 397 4.60 -2.33 -13.85
N LEU A 398 4.04 -1.77 -14.92
CA LEU A 398 3.66 -0.36 -14.90
C LEU A 398 2.37 -0.19 -14.11
N GLY A 399 2.28 0.91 -13.36
CA GLY A 399 1.10 1.29 -12.61
C GLY A 399 1.09 0.80 -11.16
N ALA A 400 -0.08 0.91 -10.54
CA ALA A 400 -0.27 0.75 -9.11
C ALA A 400 -0.27 -0.69 -8.61
N TYR A 401 -0.46 -1.68 -9.47
CA TYR A 401 -0.58 -3.10 -9.11
C TYR A 401 0.60 -3.90 -9.63
N GLU A 402 0.97 -4.99 -8.95
CA GLU A 402 2.05 -5.88 -9.40
C GLU A 402 1.54 -7.31 -9.58
N THR A 403 1.77 -7.88 -10.76
CA THR A 403 1.41 -9.26 -11.07
C THR A 403 2.36 -10.22 -10.37
N GLN A 404 1.79 -11.07 -9.52
CA GLN A 404 2.53 -12.09 -8.80
C GLN A 404 2.79 -13.31 -9.70
N ARG A 405 3.78 -14.14 -9.33
CA ARG A 405 4.20 -15.29 -10.15
C ARG A 405 3.05 -16.32 -10.31
N PRO A 406 2.71 -16.77 -11.54
CA PRO A 406 1.52 -17.60 -11.81
C PRO A 406 1.58 -19.05 -11.29
N ASN A 407 2.68 -19.47 -10.67
CA ASN A 407 2.87 -20.81 -10.08
C ASN A 407 3.18 -20.72 -8.58
N ARG A 408 2.42 -19.87 -7.87
CA ARG A 408 2.48 -19.73 -6.42
C ARG A 408 1.12 -20.07 -5.85
N LEU A 409 1.11 -20.59 -4.63
CA LEU A 409 -0.13 -20.81 -3.90
C LEU A 409 -0.81 -19.47 -3.64
N THR A 410 -2.14 -19.48 -3.67
CA THR A 410 -2.95 -18.33 -3.28
C THR A 410 -2.73 -18.01 -1.80
N PRO A 411 -3.02 -16.77 -1.36
CA PRO A 411 -2.85 -16.41 0.05
C PRO A 411 -3.65 -17.30 1.02
N THR A 412 -4.85 -17.74 0.64
CA THR A 412 -5.69 -18.65 1.44
C THR A 412 -5.07 -20.04 1.56
N GLU A 413 -4.62 -20.64 0.45
CA GLU A 413 -3.92 -21.93 0.45
C GLU A 413 -2.64 -21.90 1.30
N ILE A 414 -1.89 -20.78 1.25
CA ILE A 414 -0.72 -20.58 2.09
C ILE A 414 -1.11 -20.63 3.58
N VAL A 415 -2.10 -19.87 4.02
CA VAL A 415 -2.50 -19.83 5.44
C VAL A 415 -3.07 -21.17 5.92
N GLU A 416 -3.89 -21.83 5.10
CA GLU A 416 -4.38 -23.18 5.40
C GLU A 416 -3.22 -24.18 5.57
N GLY A 417 -2.23 -24.12 4.67
CA GLY A 417 -1.02 -24.92 4.78
C GLY A 417 -0.23 -24.62 6.05
N LEU A 418 -0.06 -23.35 6.38
CA LEU A 418 0.67 -22.91 7.57
C LEU A 418 0.01 -23.37 8.88
N LYS A 419 -1.33 -23.36 8.95
CA LYS A 419 -2.08 -23.89 10.12
C LYS A 419 -1.77 -25.38 10.37
N ASN A 420 -1.50 -26.15 9.32
CA ASN A 420 -1.10 -27.57 9.42
C ASN A 420 0.38 -27.77 9.76
N GLY A 421 1.20 -26.73 9.72
CA GLY A 421 2.64 -26.80 9.92
C GLY A 421 3.41 -27.35 8.71
N ARG A 422 4.71 -27.58 8.90
CA ARG A 422 5.70 -28.12 7.93
C ARG A 422 6.31 -27.13 6.94
N TYR A 423 5.95 -25.86 6.97
CA TYR A 423 6.60 -24.84 6.14
C TYR A 423 7.87 -24.32 6.80
N SER A 424 8.86 -23.95 5.99
CA SER A 424 9.91 -23.04 6.40
C SER A 424 9.61 -21.64 5.85
N LEU A 425 9.46 -20.65 6.73
CA LEU A 425 9.29 -19.25 6.37
C LEU A 425 10.64 -18.56 6.48
N PHE A 426 11.24 -18.28 5.32
CA PHE A 426 12.52 -17.59 5.25
C PHE A 426 12.27 -16.09 5.17
N TYR A 427 12.63 -15.36 6.22
CA TYR A 427 12.59 -13.92 6.31
C TYR A 427 13.95 -13.30 6.01
N ARG A 428 13.96 -12.23 5.23
CA ARG A 428 15.01 -11.21 5.38
C ARG A 428 14.72 -10.44 6.68
N HIS A 429 15.77 -10.11 7.43
CA HIS A 429 15.64 -9.29 8.63
C HIS A 429 14.80 -8.03 8.39
N SER A 430 14.19 -7.51 9.46
CA SER A 430 13.34 -6.31 9.39
C SER A 430 14.14 -5.03 9.10
N LYS A 431 13.42 -3.90 8.98
CA LYS A 431 13.96 -2.64 8.47
C LYS A 431 15.16 -2.13 9.28
N THR A 432 16.18 -1.69 8.55
CA THR A 432 17.40 -1.06 9.09
C THR A 432 17.69 0.23 8.35
N ASP A 433 18.40 1.17 8.98
CA ASP A 433 18.97 2.30 8.26
C ASP A 433 20.41 1.96 7.81
N TRP A 434 20.67 2.14 6.51
CA TRP A 434 21.99 1.90 5.91
C TRP A 434 22.99 3.03 6.20
N GLY A 435 22.52 4.21 6.59
CA GLY A 435 23.32 5.39 6.89
C GLY A 435 23.60 5.61 8.38
N GLU A 436 22.82 4.96 9.27
CA GLU A 436 22.87 5.22 10.71
C GLU A 436 23.47 4.05 11.52
N LYS A 437 23.81 4.36 12.78
CA LYS A 437 24.34 3.41 13.75
C LYS A 437 23.36 3.30 14.92
N ASP A 438 22.36 2.46 14.74
CA ASP A 438 21.35 2.20 15.75
C ASP A 438 21.91 1.36 16.91
N GLU A 439 21.44 1.68 18.11
CA GLU A 439 21.71 0.85 19.28
C GLU A 439 21.12 -0.56 19.07
N GLY A 440 21.93 -1.55 19.42
CA GLY A 440 21.51 -2.93 19.35
C GLY A 440 20.60 -3.31 20.53
N PRO A 441 19.85 -4.41 20.39
CA PRO A 441 18.94 -4.91 21.44
C PRO A 441 19.65 -5.41 22.71
N SER A 442 20.98 -5.51 22.70
CA SER A 442 21.76 -6.01 23.82
C SER A 442 23.21 -5.53 23.77
N PRO A 443 23.97 -5.59 24.89
CA PRO A 443 25.34 -5.06 24.95
C PRO A 443 26.34 -5.73 23.99
N GLU A 444 26.13 -6.99 23.59
CA GLU A 444 26.96 -7.66 22.59
C GLU A 444 26.70 -7.17 21.16
N CYS A 445 25.60 -6.48 20.93
CA CYS A 445 25.28 -5.85 19.66
C CYS A 445 25.98 -4.50 19.58
N PHE A 446 27.17 -4.49 18.98
CA PHE A 446 27.88 -3.26 18.70
C PHE A 446 26.99 -2.28 17.90
N PRO A 447 27.00 -0.97 18.24
CA PRO A 447 26.26 0.05 17.48
C PRO A 447 26.61 -0.01 15.99
N GLY A 448 25.61 -0.22 15.15
CA GLY A 448 25.79 -0.49 13.72
C GLY A 448 24.44 -0.56 13.01
N ARG A 449 24.37 -1.29 11.89
CA ARG A 449 23.12 -1.49 11.14
C ARG A 449 22.20 -2.50 11.85
N ASN A 450 21.65 -2.08 13.00
CA ASN A 450 20.64 -2.78 13.78
C ASN A 450 19.23 -2.36 13.31
N LEU A 451 18.18 -2.92 13.92
CA LEU A 451 16.81 -2.51 13.57
C LEU A 451 16.53 -1.08 14.03
N ILE A 452 15.88 -0.29 13.18
CA ILE A 452 15.27 0.99 13.56
C ILE A 452 13.92 0.75 14.28
N SER A 453 13.36 1.78 14.91
CA SER A 453 12.03 1.74 15.55
C SER A 453 10.96 1.11 14.66
N GLU A 454 10.90 1.55 13.40
CA GLU A 454 9.96 1.09 12.38
C GLU A 454 10.18 -0.39 12.04
N GLY A 455 11.44 -0.85 12.06
CA GLY A 455 11.78 -2.25 11.85
C GLY A 455 11.33 -3.14 13.00
N ARG A 456 11.42 -2.65 14.23
CA ARG A 456 10.97 -3.36 15.43
C ARG A 456 9.45 -3.47 15.48
N GLU A 457 8.76 -2.36 15.20
CA GLU A 457 7.29 -2.34 15.09
C GLU A 457 6.84 -3.33 14.01
N LEU A 458 7.41 -3.25 12.80
CA LEU A 458 7.04 -4.11 11.69
C LEU A 458 7.20 -5.61 12.00
N ALA A 459 8.32 -6.01 12.61
CA ALA A 459 8.55 -7.41 12.99
C ALA A 459 7.55 -7.86 14.07
N THR A 460 7.21 -6.97 15.00
CA THR A 460 6.21 -7.25 16.05
C THR A 460 4.83 -7.45 15.43
N GLU A 461 4.42 -6.58 14.51
CA GLU A 461 3.12 -6.64 13.84
C GLU A 461 2.97 -7.90 12.96
N VAL A 462 4.01 -8.29 12.22
CA VAL A 462 4.01 -9.56 11.48
C VAL A 462 3.84 -10.75 12.43
N GLY A 463 4.53 -10.76 13.58
CA GLY A 463 4.36 -11.80 14.59
C GLY A 463 2.96 -11.85 15.18
N LYS A 464 2.32 -10.68 15.40
CA LYS A 464 0.93 -10.62 15.87
C LYS A 464 -0.04 -11.17 14.83
N ALA A 465 0.13 -10.80 13.55
CA ALA A 465 -0.68 -11.33 12.45
C ALA A 465 -0.57 -12.86 12.34
N GLN A 466 0.64 -13.42 12.49
CA GLN A 466 0.82 -14.88 12.50
C GLN A 466 0.09 -15.57 13.66
N ARG A 467 0.17 -14.98 14.87
CA ARG A 467 -0.53 -15.50 16.05
C ARG A 467 -2.05 -15.43 15.89
N LEU A 468 -2.56 -14.32 15.37
CA LEU A 468 -3.99 -14.14 15.08
C LEU A 468 -4.51 -15.23 14.14
N LEU A 469 -3.74 -15.57 13.10
CA LEU A 469 -4.09 -16.61 12.14
C LEU A 469 -3.90 -18.04 12.69
N GLY A 470 -3.49 -18.19 13.96
CA GLY A 470 -3.29 -19.49 14.60
C GLY A 470 -2.12 -20.28 14.00
N ILE A 471 -1.10 -19.62 13.46
CA ILE A 471 0.03 -20.28 12.79
C ILE A 471 1.00 -20.84 13.84
N PRO A 472 1.17 -22.17 13.94
CA PRO A 472 2.07 -22.77 14.92
C PRO A 472 3.54 -22.54 14.53
N VAL A 473 4.35 -22.06 15.46
CA VAL A 473 5.81 -21.95 15.31
C VAL A 473 6.49 -23.10 16.06
N GLY A 474 7.07 -24.03 15.32
CA GLY A 474 7.83 -25.18 15.83
C GLY A 474 9.30 -24.83 16.08
N GLU A 475 9.94 -24.17 15.12
CA GLU A 475 11.34 -23.73 15.21
C GLU A 475 11.46 -22.23 14.89
N ALA A 476 12.37 -21.53 15.56
CA ALA A 476 12.60 -20.10 15.36
C ALA A 476 14.11 -19.86 15.24
N LEU A 477 14.64 -20.06 14.03
CA LEU A 477 16.06 -20.02 13.74
C LEU A 477 16.47 -18.63 13.25
N SER A 478 17.70 -18.23 13.57
CA SER A 478 18.22 -16.95 13.12
C SER A 478 19.71 -17.00 12.81
N SER A 479 20.13 -16.19 11.84
CA SER A 479 21.49 -15.68 11.76
C SER A 479 21.96 -15.13 13.13
N PRO A 480 23.23 -15.32 13.53
CA PRO A 480 23.77 -14.74 14.76
C PRO A 480 23.85 -13.20 14.77
N VAL A 481 23.68 -12.55 13.62
CA VAL A 481 23.69 -11.09 13.50
C VAL A 481 22.46 -10.46 14.18
N CYS A 482 22.69 -9.38 14.94
CA CYS A 482 21.70 -8.74 15.82
C CYS A 482 20.34 -8.44 15.19
N ARG A 483 20.33 -7.73 14.06
CA ARG A 483 19.08 -7.44 13.34
C ARG A 483 18.24 -8.69 12.99
N CYS A 484 18.86 -9.84 12.75
CA CYS A 484 18.14 -11.07 12.40
C CYS A 484 17.52 -11.73 13.64
N TRP A 485 18.30 -11.91 14.71
CA TRP A 485 17.78 -12.61 15.87
C TRP A 485 16.80 -11.73 16.64
N GLU A 486 16.97 -10.40 16.59
CA GLU A 486 15.97 -9.45 17.09
C GLU A 486 14.67 -9.54 16.30
N THR A 487 14.74 -9.58 14.96
CA THR A 487 13.56 -9.81 14.10
C THR A 487 12.82 -11.10 14.51
N THR A 488 13.57 -12.20 14.69
CA THR A 488 13.01 -13.50 15.07
C THR A 488 12.40 -13.45 16.47
N LEU A 489 13.07 -12.79 17.42
CA LEU A 489 12.58 -12.60 18.78
C LEU A 489 11.25 -11.84 18.79
N LEU A 490 11.15 -10.74 18.05
CA LEU A 490 9.95 -9.90 17.99
C LEU A 490 8.78 -10.63 17.32
N MET A 491 9.06 -11.41 16.28
CA MET A 491 8.04 -12.21 15.60
C MET A 491 7.55 -13.38 16.46
N CYS A 492 8.47 -14.15 17.06
CA CYS A 492 8.18 -15.47 17.64
C CYS A 492 8.18 -15.50 19.17
N GLY A 493 8.67 -14.47 19.84
CA GLY A 493 8.94 -14.46 21.29
C GLY A 493 10.15 -15.30 21.72
N ARG A 494 10.81 -15.98 20.78
CA ARG A 494 11.98 -16.85 21.01
C ARG A 494 12.84 -16.92 19.76
N TYR A 495 14.10 -17.30 19.90
CA TYR A 495 15.01 -17.53 18.78
C TYR A 495 16.11 -18.53 19.15
N GLU A 496 16.70 -19.15 18.14
CA GLU A 496 17.92 -19.95 18.20
C GLU A 496 18.94 -19.38 17.20
N LYS A 497 20.13 -19.00 17.69
CA LYS A 497 21.21 -18.51 16.82
C LYS A 497 21.90 -19.69 16.15
N VAL A 498 21.79 -19.78 14.83
CA VAL A 498 22.33 -20.87 14.02
C VAL A 498 23.39 -20.33 13.05
N PRO A 499 24.69 -20.69 13.23
CA PRO A 499 25.78 -20.07 12.50
C PRO A 499 25.68 -20.12 10.98
N TYR A 500 25.18 -21.25 10.43
CA TYR A 500 25.09 -21.40 8.99
C TYR A 500 24.01 -20.50 8.36
N TRP A 501 23.12 -19.85 9.12
CA TRP A 501 22.22 -18.81 8.59
C TRP A 501 22.84 -17.41 8.54
N GLY A 502 24.08 -17.22 9.01
CA GLY A 502 24.82 -15.96 8.89
C GLY A 502 25.26 -15.61 7.46
N SER A 503 25.67 -14.36 7.23
CA SER A 503 26.21 -13.92 5.93
C SER A 503 27.49 -14.67 5.56
N GLY A 504 27.62 -15.07 4.29
CA GLY A 504 28.74 -15.88 3.78
C GLY A 504 28.47 -17.39 3.80
N GLY A 505 29.51 -18.18 3.52
CA GLY A 505 29.47 -19.65 3.55
C GLY A 505 30.22 -20.32 2.40
N GLY A 506 30.76 -21.52 2.66
CA GLY A 506 31.27 -22.44 1.64
C GLY A 506 30.32 -23.63 1.43
N GLU A 507 30.75 -24.64 0.68
CA GLU A 507 29.92 -25.82 0.34
C GLU A 507 29.23 -26.46 1.56
N THR A 508 29.94 -26.62 2.68
CA THR A 508 29.38 -27.16 3.92
C THR A 508 28.20 -26.35 4.45
N THR A 509 28.30 -25.02 4.42
CA THR A 509 27.25 -24.11 4.89
C THR A 509 26.03 -24.21 3.98
N SER A 510 26.24 -24.27 2.67
CA SER A 510 25.16 -24.44 1.69
C SER A 510 24.46 -25.79 1.86
N ALA A 511 25.20 -26.88 2.07
CA ALA A 511 24.64 -28.20 2.33
C ALA A 511 23.80 -28.25 3.62
N GLN A 512 24.21 -27.51 4.67
CA GLN A 512 23.43 -27.41 5.91
C GLN A 512 22.11 -26.66 5.72
N ARG A 513 22.11 -25.55 4.98
CA ARG A 513 20.88 -24.81 4.63
C ARG A 513 19.94 -25.65 3.79
N ASP A 514 20.48 -26.32 2.79
CA ASP A 514 19.75 -27.21 1.89
C ASP A 514 19.09 -28.37 2.67
N SER A 515 19.86 -29.05 3.54
CA SER A 515 19.34 -30.10 4.42
C SER A 515 18.24 -29.59 5.36
N ALA A 516 18.39 -28.39 5.92
CA ALA A 516 17.33 -27.78 6.73
C ALA A 516 16.06 -27.60 5.90
N LEU A 517 16.12 -26.97 4.72
CA LEU A 517 14.92 -26.67 3.93
C LEU A 517 14.23 -27.92 3.34
N LYS A 518 14.98 -29.02 3.11
CA LYS A 518 14.44 -30.31 2.65
C LYS A 518 13.77 -31.12 3.75
N THR A 519 13.98 -30.77 5.02
CA THR A 519 13.42 -31.52 6.15
C THR A 519 12.22 -30.80 6.75
N PRO A 520 11.07 -31.49 6.91
CA PRO A 520 9.91 -30.89 7.53
C PRO A 520 10.21 -30.55 8.99
N PRO A 521 9.87 -29.32 9.44
CA PRO A 521 10.10 -28.93 10.82
C PRO A 521 9.17 -29.69 11.78
N PRO A 522 9.67 -30.05 12.98
CA PRO A 522 8.86 -30.69 14.00
C PRO A 522 7.88 -29.69 14.63
N ASN A 523 6.65 -30.14 14.91
CA ASN A 523 5.67 -29.43 15.75
C ASN A 523 5.30 -28.01 15.31
N GLY A 524 5.13 -27.76 14.01
CA GLY A 524 4.65 -26.48 13.47
C GLY A 524 5.43 -26.05 12.24
N ASN A 525 5.61 -24.75 12.07
CA ASN A 525 6.43 -24.16 11.01
C ASN A 525 7.81 -23.75 11.55
N ARG A 526 8.80 -23.67 10.66
CA ARG A 526 10.12 -23.13 10.96
C ARG A 526 10.20 -21.70 10.48
N ILE A 527 10.45 -20.78 11.40
CA ILE A 527 10.78 -19.39 11.07
C ILE A 527 12.29 -19.26 10.96
N ILE A 528 12.78 -18.62 9.91
CA ILE A 528 14.22 -18.39 9.68
C ILE A 528 14.42 -16.91 9.39
N SER A 529 15.19 -16.18 10.20
CA SER A 529 15.60 -14.81 9.84
C SER A 529 17.06 -14.75 9.41
N SER A 530 17.31 -14.20 8.22
CA SER A 530 18.64 -14.08 7.62
C SER A 530 18.74 -12.83 6.74
N HIS A 531 19.57 -12.87 5.70
CA HIS A 531 19.93 -11.75 4.84
C HIS A 531 19.54 -12.04 3.39
N ASP A 532 19.38 -10.99 2.59
CA ASP A 532 19.18 -11.05 1.14
C ASP A 532 20.26 -11.88 0.44
N ALA A 533 21.54 -11.70 0.81
CA ALA A 533 22.64 -12.46 0.22
C ALA A 533 22.53 -13.97 0.45
N VAL A 534 21.98 -14.38 1.60
CA VAL A 534 21.72 -15.79 1.91
C VAL A 534 20.55 -16.31 1.08
N ALA A 535 19.48 -15.53 0.96
CA ALA A 535 18.35 -15.86 0.11
C ALA A 535 18.78 -16.07 -1.34
N ASN A 536 19.61 -15.16 -1.87
CA ASN A 536 20.12 -15.25 -3.23
C ASN A 536 20.96 -16.52 -3.44
N MET A 537 21.82 -16.90 -2.48
CA MET A 537 22.60 -18.13 -2.60
C MET A 537 21.76 -19.41 -2.54
N VAL A 538 20.69 -19.42 -1.74
CA VAL A 538 19.84 -20.61 -1.53
C VAL A 538 18.80 -20.76 -2.63
N PHE A 539 18.11 -19.67 -2.97
CA PHE A 539 16.95 -19.69 -3.86
C PHE A 539 17.31 -19.28 -5.29
N ASN A 540 18.49 -18.72 -5.53
CA ASN A 540 18.94 -18.36 -6.88
C ASN A 540 20.38 -18.85 -7.16
N PRO A 541 20.68 -20.14 -6.94
CA PRO A 541 22.05 -20.66 -7.01
C PRO A 541 22.66 -20.57 -8.42
N HIS A 542 21.83 -20.55 -9.46
CA HIS A 542 22.25 -20.43 -10.86
C HIS A 542 22.24 -18.99 -11.38
N GLY A 543 21.75 -18.03 -10.59
CA GLY A 543 21.68 -16.62 -10.98
C GLY A 543 20.64 -16.31 -12.07
N ASP A 544 19.79 -17.27 -12.43
CA ASP A 544 18.79 -17.14 -13.49
C ASP A 544 17.54 -16.35 -13.06
N GLY A 545 17.33 -16.17 -11.75
CA GLY A 545 16.20 -15.44 -11.19
C GLY A 545 14.89 -16.21 -11.19
N GLN A 546 14.90 -17.51 -11.50
CA GLN A 546 13.67 -18.30 -11.66
C GLN A 546 12.85 -18.45 -10.38
N VAL A 547 13.44 -18.27 -9.20
CA VAL A 547 12.74 -18.40 -7.90
C VAL A 547 12.72 -17.09 -7.11
N LEU A 548 13.87 -16.40 -7.06
CA LEU A 548 14.05 -15.09 -6.43
C LEU A 548 15.18 -14.37 -7.18
N THR A 549 15.13 -13.04 -7.27
CA THR A 549 16.28 -12.26 -7.76
C THR A 549 16.91 -11.43 -6.64
N SER A 550 18.14 -10.97 -6.84
CA SER A 550 18.92 -10.31 -5.77
C SER A 550 18.27 -9.05 -5.20
N ALA A 551 17.31 -8.46 -5.91
CA ALA A 551 16.61 -7.24 -5.50
C ALA A 551 15.19 -7.51 -4.97
N GLU A 552 14.64 -8.71 -5.13
CA GLU A 552 13.21 -8.99 -4.87
C GLU A 552 12.86 -9.11 -3.39
N LEU A 553 13.79 -9.61 -2.57
CA LEU A 553 13.51 -9.85 -1.15
C LEU A 553 13.82 -8.61 -0.32
N MET A 554 12.79 -7.81 -0.03
CA MET A 554 12.92 -6.59 0.77
C MET A 554 12.99 -6.91 2.28
N GLU A 555 13.40 -5.92 3.08
CA GLU A 555 13.52 -6.10 4.54
C GLU A 555 12.16 -6.45 5.16
N CYS A 556 12.09 -7.51 5.98
CA CYS A 556 10.85 -8.08 6.51
C CYS A 556 9.96 -8.86 5.51
N ASP A 557 10.39 -9.04 4.26
CA ASP A 557 9.70 -9.98 3.35
C ASP A 557 10.02 -11.43 3.72
N ASN A 558 9.11 -12.33 3.34
CA ASN A 558 9.31 -13.76 3.51
C ASN A 558 9.00 -14.60 2.28
N LEU A 559 9.74 -15.69 2.16
CA LEU A 559 9.45 -16.79 1.25
C LEU A 559 8.85 -17.97 2.02
N PHE A 560 7.80 -18.56 1.48
CA PHE A 560 7.22 -19.80 1.99
C PHE A 560 7.87 -20.97 1.28
N VAL A 561 8.51 -21.86 2.04
CA VAL A 561 9.27 -22.99 1.51
C VAL A 561 8.67 -24.30 2.01
N LEU A 562 8.34 -25.19 1.08
CA LEU A 562 7.86 -26.53 1.36
C LEU A 562 8.93 -27.57 1.05
N PRO A 563 9.20 -28.52 1.97
CA PRO A 563 10.00 -29.69 1.65
C PRO A 563 9.20 -30.63 0.73
N VAL A 564 9.80 -31.04 -0.39
CA VAL A 564 9.20 -31.93 -1.38
C VAL A 564 10.19 -33.05 -1.71
N ALA A 565 9.94 -34.26 -1.21
CA ALA A 565 10.83 -35.41 -1.37
C ALA A 565 12.28 -35.11 -0.91
N ASP A 566 13.24 -35.13 -1.84
CA ASP A 566 14.66 -34.80 -1.62
C ASP A 566 15.02 -33.36 -2.04
N THR A 567 14.01 -32.52 -2.28
CA THR A 567 14.13 -31.10 -2.63
C THR A 567 13.20 -30.22 -1.77
N PHE A 568 13.14 -28.93 -2.08
CA PHE A 568 12.17 -28.00 -1.56
C PHE A 568 11.66 -27.09 -2.67
N GLU A 569 10.50 -26.49 -2.46
CA GLU A 569 9.86 -25.56 -3.37
C GLU A 569 9.51 -24.26 -2.63
N VAL A 570 9.79 -23.12 -3.27
CA VAL A 570 9.23 -21.83 -2.81
C VAL A 570 7.82 -21.73 -3.35
N VAL A 571 6.82 -21.71 -2.48
CA VAL A 571 5.40 -21.72 -2.87
C VAL A 571 4.70 -20.38 -2.72
N GLY A 572 5.36 -19.39 -2.10
CA GLY A 572 4.85 -18.02 -2.01
C GLY A 572 5.93 -17.02 -1.59
N HIS A 573 5.65 -15.74 -1.79
CA HIS A 573 6.45 -14.60 -1.32
C HIS A 573 5.49 -13.52 -0.81
N TRP A 574 5.61 -13.16 0.46
CA TRP A 574 4.81 -12.10 1.06
C TRP A 574 5.69 -10.97 1.59
N CYS A 575 5.11 -9.78 1.59
CA CYS A 575 5.63 -8.64 2.31
C CYS A 575 5.01 -8.58 3.71
N SER A 576 5.58 -7.71 4.54
CA SER A 576 5.01 -7.38 5.85
C SER A 576 3.56 -6.90 5.78
N ASP A 577 3.21 -6.07 4.79
CA ASP A 577 1.84 -5.60 4.58
C ASP A 577 0.86 -6.70 4.15
N THR A 578 1.33 -7.72 3.42
CA THR A 578 0.49 -8.88 3.09
C THR A 578 0.03 -9.59 4.37
N TRP A 579 0.92 -9.73 5.36
CA TRP A 579 0.57 -10.27 6.68
C TRP A 579 -0.44 -9.39 7.42
N MET A 580 -0.14 -8.11 7.54
CA MET A 580 -0.94 -7.18 8.35
C MET A 580 -2.34 -6.93 7.76
N ARG A 581 -2.53 -7.16 6.46
CA ARG A 581 -3.81 -6.94 5.76
C ARG A 581 -4.53 -8.24 5.41
N TYR A 582 -3.99 -9.40 5.77
CA TYR A 582 -4.58 -10.69 5.38
C TYR A 582 -6.04 -10.80 5.81
N HIS A 583 -6.34 -10.50 7.07
CA HIS A 583 -7.69 -10.66 7.66
C HIS A 583 -8.75 -9.78 6.99
N VAL A 584 -8.39 -8.60 6.48
CA VAL A 584 -9.35 -7.72 5.76
C VAL A 584 -9.51 -8.10 4.29
N ARG A 585 -8.43 -8.60 3.65
CA ARG A 585 -8.45 -9.06 2.25
C ARG A 585 -9.11 -10.43 2.09
N PHE A 586 -8.94 -11.30 3.09
CA PHE A 586 -9.42 -12.69 3.08
C PHE A 586 -10.16 -12.99 4.41
N PRO A 587 -11.35 -12.42 4.63
CA PRO A 587 -12.12 -12.66 5.86
C PRO A 587 -12.67 -14.10 5.92
N ASP A 588 -12.78 -14.66 7.13
CA ASP A 588 -13.33 -16.01 7.36
C ASP A 588 -14.82 -16.11 6.97
N GLU A 589 -15.58 -15.03 7.17
CA GLU A 589 -16.99 -14.90 6.77
C GLU A 589 -17.06 -14.04 5.49
N PRO A 590 -17.27 -14.65 4.30
CA PRO A 590 -17.39 -13.91 3.05
C PRO A 590 -18.75 -13.19 3.02
N THR A 591 -18.87 -12.09 3.75
CA THR A 591 -20.04 -11.21 3.64
C THR A 591 -20.00 -10.34 2.37
N SER A 592 -19.00 -10.53 1.48
CA SER A 592 -19.02 -9.98 0.11
C SER A 592 -18.13 -10.71 -0.92
N VAL A 593 -17.33 -11.71 -0.54
CA VAL A 593 -16.40 -12.36 -1.48
C VAL A 593 -17.05 -13.60 -2.07
N GLN A 594 -17.60 -13.47 -3.28
CA GLN A 594 -17.67 -14.66 -4.13
C GLN A 594 -16.21 -15.08 -4.37
N PRO A 595 -15.86 -16.38 -4.22
CA PRO A 595 -14.59 -16.86 -4.77
C PRO A 595 -14.52 -16.38 -6.22
N GLU A 596 -13.33 -15.91 -6.63
CA GLU A 596 -12.97 -15.59 -8.03
C GLU A 596 -14.01 -16.18 -8.98
N PRO A 597 -14.90 -15.38 -9.61
CA PRO A 597 -15.88 -15.96 -10.53
C PRO A 597 -15.09 -16.87 -11.48
N GLU A 598 -15.50 -18.14 -11.57
CA GLU A 598 -14.85 -19.19 -12.39
C GLU A 598 -14.18 -18.53 -13.59
N LEU A 599 -12.87 -18.75 -13.83
CA LEU A 599 -12.13 -18.17 -14.96
C LEU A 599 -12.99 -18.15 -16.25
N LEU A 600 -13.65 -17.02 -16.49
CA LEU A 600 -14.55 -16.79 -17.61
C LEU A 600 -13.63 -16.39 -18.78
N VAL A 601 -12.99 -17.38 -19.39
CA VAL A 601 -11.95 -17.15 -20.42
C VAL A 601 -12.60 -16.74 -21.73
N VAL A 602 -12.33 -15.50 -22.17
CA VAL A 602 -12.50 -15.13 -23.57
C VAL A 602 -11.41 -15.85 -24.36
N THR A 603 -11.79 -16.70 -25.32
CA THR A 603 -10.81 -17.40 -26.17
C THR A 603 -10.95 -16.98 -27.62
N CYS A 604 -9.82 -16.89 -28.32
CA CYS A 604 -9.77 -16.62 -29.76
C CYS A 604 -9.05 -17.76 -30.47
N SER A 605 -9.67 -18.34 -31.49
CA SER A 605 -9.03 -19.38 -32.31
C SER A 605 -9.49 -19.30 -33.77
N PRO A 606 -8.63 -19.58 -34.77
CA PRO A 606 -7.21 -19.87 -34.65
C PRO A 606 -6.41 -18.62 -34.24
N ASN A 607 -5.31 -18.82 -33.51
CA ASN A 607 -4.30 -17.81 -33.23
C ASN A 607 -2.92 -18.43 -33.49
N PRO A 608 -2.18 -18.03 -34.54
CA PRO A 608 -2.48 -16.91 -35.44
C PRO A 608 -3.67 -17.16 -36.38
N ALA A 609 -4.37 -16.09 -36.71
CA ALA A 609 -5.48 -16.04 -37.64
C ALA A 609 -5.05 -15.56 -39.01
N THR A 610 -5.65 -16.16 -40.03
CA THR A 610 -5.60 -15.65 -41.39
C THR A 610 -6.98 -15.11 -41.72
N THR A 611 -7.93 -15.89 -42.21
CA THR A 611 -9.18 -15.33 -42.74
C THR A 611 -10.19 -14.88 -41.68
N MET A 612 -10.24 -15.55 -40.54
CA MET A 612 -11.26 -15.35 -39.51
C MET A 612 -10.78 -15.81 -38.14
N ILE A 613 -11.42 -15.27 -37.10
CA ILE A 613 -11.27 -15.68 -35.70
C ILE A 613 -12.61 -16.10 -35.14
N GLU A 614 -12.65 -17.16 -34.37
CA GLU A 614 -13.76 -17.53 -33.51
C GLU A 614 -13.47 -16.96 -32.12
N VAL A 615 -14.27 -15.99 -31.70
CA VAL A 615 -14.27 -15.47 -30.33
C VAL A 615 -15.29 -16.27 -29.54
N LYS A 616 -14.92 -16.80 -28.38
CA LYS A 616 -15.84 -17.44 -27.44
C LYS A 616 -15.91 -16.66 -26.15
N THR A 617 -17.14 -16.45 -25.70
CA THR A 617 -17.48 -15.85 -24.42
C THR A 617 -18.31 -16.86 -23.63
N PRO A 618 -18.25 -16.83 -22.30
CA PRO A 618 -18.98 -17.78 -21.47
C PRO A 618 -20.47 -17.47 -21.35
N SER A 619 -20.85 -16.21 -21.57
CA SER A 619 -22.24 -15.75 -21.66
C SER A 619 -22.34 -14.59 -22.65
N PRO A 620 -23.56 -14.14 -23.00
CA PRO A 620 -23.74 -13.03 -23.91
C PRO A 620 -23.07 -11.75 -23.40
N HIS A 621 -22.05 -11.29 -24.11
CA HIS A 621 -21.27 -10.11 -23.72
C HIS A 621 -20.99 -9.22 -24.93
N ASP A 622 -20.91 -7.92 -24.67
CA ASP A 622 -20.34 -6.97 -25.62
C ASP A 622 -18.84 -7.25 -25.75
N VAL A 623 -18.42 -7.49 -26.99
CA VAL A 623 -17.03 -7.73 -27.35
C VAL A 623 -16.54 -6.56 -28.19
N THR A 624 -15.35 -6.08 -27.86
CA THR A 624 -14.64 -5.04 -28.61
C THR A 624 -13.29 -5.59 -29.01
N ILE A 625 -12.89 -5.41 -30.27
CA ILE A 625 -11.57 -5.80 -30.75
C ILE A 625 -10.80 -4.55 -31.11
N ILE A 626 -9.66 -4.37 -30.46
CA ILE A 626 -8.77 -3.23 -30.65
C ILE A 626 -7.47 -3.67 -31.31
N ASN A 627 -6.94 -2.85 -32.21
CA ASN A 627 -5.61 -3.06 -32.77
C ASN A 627 -4.51 -2.56 -31.81
N MET A 628 -3.24 -2.78 -32.16
CA MET A 628 -2.09 -2.35 -31.36
C MET A 628 -2.00 -0.84 -31.10
N TYR A 629 -2.73 -0.02 -31.87
CA TYR A 629 -2.83 1.44 -31.70
C TYR A 629 -4.03 1.84 -30.84
N GLY A 630 -4.74 0.89 -30.23
CA GLY A 630 -5.92 1.13 -29.40
C GLY A 630 -7.18 1.47 -30.20
N GLN A 631 -7.15 1.36 -31.52
CA GLN A 631 -8.33 1.65 -32.35
C GLN A 631 -9.27 0.44 -32.37
N VAL A 632 -10.55 0.67 -32.10
CA VAL A 632 -11.60 -0.35 -32.25
C VAL A 632 -11.74 -0.71 -33.73
N VAL A 633 -11.38 -1.95 -34.09
CA VAL A 633 -11.53 -2.50 -35.44
C VAL A 633 -12.81 -3.31 -35.59
N TRP A 634 -13.40 -3.75 -34.48
CA TRP A 634 -14.67 -4.46 -34.46
C TRP A 634 -15.35 -4.30 -33.10
N SER A 635 -16.68 -4.21 -33.07
CA SER A 635 -17.46 -4.32 -31.83
C SER A 635 -18.82 -4.96 -32.09
N GLY A 636 -19.34 -5.68 -31.10
CA GLY A 636 -20.66 -6.32 -31.17
C GLY A 636 -20.93 -7.30 -30.04
N VAL A 637 -22.20 -7.68 -29.89
CA VAL A 637 -22.62 -8.68 -28.89
C VAL A 637 -22.22 -10.09 -29.37
N VAL A 638 -21.42 -10.79 -28.56
CA VAL A 638 -21.09 -12.21 -28.76
C VAL A 638 -21.91 -13.03 -27.78
N PRO A 639 -22.81 -13.92 -28.24
CA PRO A 639 -23.68 -14.70 -27.36
C PRO A 639 -22.88 -15.71 -26.53
N THR A 640 -22.26 -16.69 -27.18
CA THR A 640 -21.26 -17.58 -26.53
C THR A 640 -20.11 -17.89 -27.49
N SER A 641 -20.35 -17.70 -28.79
CA SER A 641 -19.32 -17.69 -29.79
C SER A 641 -19.75 -16.83 -30.99
N ALA A 642 -18.79 -16.17 -31.64
CA ALA A 642 -18.98 -15.48 -32.90
C ALA A 642 -17.75 -15.64 -33.79
N ALA A 643 -17.97 -15.86 -35.08
CA ALA A 643 -16.93 -15.83 -36.10
C ALA A 643 -16.79 -14.42 -36.66
N ILE A 644 -15.58 -13.87 -36.60
CA ILE A 644 -15.25 -12.51 -37.02
C ILE A 644 -14.23 -12.60 -38.16
N VAL A 645 -14.52 -11.95 -39.28
CA VAL A 645 -13.64 -11.94 -40.45
C VAL A 645 -12.51 -10.94 -40.20
N VAL A 646 -11.26 -11.41 -40.33
CA VAL A 646 -10.05 -10.59 -40.10
C VAL A 646 -9.17 -10.51 -41.35
N SER A 647 -9.68 -10.97 -42.50
CA SER A 647 -8.93 -10.98 -43.77
C SER A 647 -8.46 -9.62 -44.23
N ASP A 648 -9.20 -8.57 -43.88
CA ASP A 648 -8.94 -7.20 -44.30
C ASP A 648 -8.18 -6.40 -43.23
N TRP A 649 -7.82 -7.05 -42.12
CA TRP A 649 -7.11 -6.42 -41.03
C TRP A 649 -5.61 -6.38 -41.31
N PRO A 650 -4.91 -5.27 -41.01
CA PRO A 650 -3.45 -5.22 -41.09
C PRO A 650 -2.79 -6.35 -40.30
N GLN A 651 -1.66 -6.85 -40.78
CA GLN A 651 -0.84 -7.79 -40.03
C GLN A 651 -0.48 -7.18 -38.66
N GLY A 652 -0.74 -7.89 -37.57
CA GLY A 652 -0.53 -7.35 -36.24
C GLY A 652 -1.20 -8.14 -35.12
N MET A 653 -1.02 -7.65 -33.90
CA MET A 653 -1.70 -8.16 -32.72
C MET A 653 -2.98 -7.35 -32.46
N TYR A 654 -4.04 -8.06 -32.11
CA TYR A 654 -5.34 -7.51 -31.77
C TYR A 654 -5.76 -8.03 -30.40
N ALA A 655 -6.27 -7.15 -29.56
CA ALA A 655 -6.85 -7.51 -28.27
C ALA A 655 -8.37 -7.56 -28.39
N VAL A 656 -8.95 -8.70 -28.03
CA VAL A 656 -10.38 -8.96 -27.95
C VAL A 656 -10.80 -8.80 -26.50
N GLN A 657 -11.58 -7.77 -26.21
CA GLN A 657 -12.04 -7.41 -24.88
C GLN A 657 -13.51 -7.79 -24.72
N ALA A 658 -13.86 -8.44 -23.61
CA ALA A 658 -15.25 -8.73 -23.23
C ALA A 658 -15.37 -8.78 -21.71
N ALA A 659 -16.35 -8.07 -21.13
CA ALA A 659 -16.70 -8.15 -19.71
C ALA A 659 -15.50 -8.08 -18.75
N GLY A 660 -14.60 -7.12 -18.97
CA GLY A 660 -13.40 -6.96 -18.16
C GLY A 660 -12.35 -8.06 -18.31
N ARG A 661 -12.36 -8.79 -19.43
CA ARG A 661 -11.37 -9.81 -19.77
C ARG A 661 -10.85 -9.57 -21.18
N SER A 662 -9.64 -10.04 -21.46
CA SER A 662 -8.99 -9.83 -22.75
C SER A 662 -8.43 -11.16 -23.31
N ALA A 663 -8.40 -11.27 -24.64
CA ALA A 663 -7.73 -12.32 -25.39
C ALA A 663 -6.90 -11.69 -26.52
N LEU A 664 -5.72 -12.25 -26.84
CA LEU A 664 -4.92 -11.77 -27.98
C LEU A 664 -5.13 -12.68 -29.18
N VAL A 665 -5.18 -12.07 -30.36
CA VAL A 665 -5.09 -12.78 -31.63
C VAL A 665 -4.09 -12.10 -32.56
N VAL A 666 -3.21 -12.88 -33.15
CA VAL A 666 -2.25 -12.42 -34.15
C VAL A 666 -2.87 -12.64 -35.53
N VAL A 667 -2.96 -11.59 -36.35
CA VAL A 667 -3.36 -11.70 -37.77
C VAL A 667 -2.09 -11.72 -38.62
N LEU A 668 -1.93 -12.73 -39.48
CA LEU A 668 -0.67 -13.05 -40.16
C LEU A 668 -0.61 -12.82 -41.69
N HIS A 669 -1.65 -12.24 -42.30
CA HIS A 669 -1.68 -12.09 -43.77
C HIS A 669 -0.54 -11.29 -44.37
#